data_AF-A0A7Y5R9W2-F1
#
_entry.id   AF-A0A7Y5R9W2-F1
#
_cell.length_a   1.000
_cell.length_b   1.000
_cell.length_c   1.000
_cell.angle_alpha   90.00
_cell.angle_beta   90.00
_cell.angle_gamma   90.00
#
_symmetry.space_group_name_H-M   'P 1'
#
loop_
_entity.id
_entity.type
_entity.pdbx_description
1 polymer ?
#
loop_
_entity_poly.entity_id
_entity_poly.type
_entity_poly.pdbx_seq_one_letter_code
_entity_poly.pdbx_strand_id
1 'polypeptide(L)'
;MPTRISLLLCCAIAAIHLHAQNPFPASGPLYRDDAVPRIDIWLPADSLAILLAPGNEQSNYHWHATFTFDDGDQRDTVYNVGLRLRGNTSRTAEKKSFKVSFNTYEPGRQWNGVEKLNLNGEHNDPAVCRAKVCWDLLRQMGVPAPRANHVRLYINGEYRGLYVNVEHIDEEFVETRFGNKNGNLYKCLWPADLAYLGNNPNLYKFESGGRRAYDLRTNEEMDDYTHLAQFIDVLNNTPISFLPCALEQVMNVETLLPAVAFDVLAGNWDGPFYNKNNFYLYHNQATGLFEFIPYDLDNTLGIDWLGQNWGTRNVYNWAHPNEPRPLFKRVLQVPEYRERFTYYLQLFLDNVFNEEVLFPYLEDIKQRIAPYAQADPYRPLDYGFTYVDFETAFVDDLPFFHTDYGLQGYITTRHNSAQSQLENTDVAPIITWVTDNNPSAYQDIALSAQVADNAGVTQVMWCYRLNGAGTDICIPMYDNGQHLDGAAGDGRYGAELPALNAVGMLEYYLTAVDNTGQQSRKPVCGFYELQINDATLPLAINEVMAANSSTIADNFGEYDDWVELYNYSDVPVFLGGRYLSDNPTNPDKWAFPDIWIQAQEHLLIWADDDTNQGPLHTDFKLDAAGEFIGIFENAANNYALIDGFVFGPQSSNSAVGRLPDGFGAVQAVSPTPGGPNMAITGVDELIDNQIDILVFPNPFSEELWVRWPTAGTLQLVDVWGRVVGGGFQPASEGLWRFSADGLVDGVYFLVAHLEKEIIFRKVVFVRP
;
A
#
# COMPACT_ATOMS: atom_id res chain seq x y z
N MET A 1 2.90 -24.60 17.65
CA MET A 1 2.31 -23.36 18.20
C MET A 1 3.13 -22.11 17.81
N PRO A 2 3.28 -21.74 16.52
CA PRO A 2 3.91 -20.46 16.14
C PRO A 2 2.91 -19.44 15.54
N THR A 3 1.70 -19.84 15.16
CA THR A 3 0.72 -19.04 14.43
C THR A 3 -0.06 -18.01 15.26
N ARG A 4 0.21 -17.88 16.56
CA ARG A 4 -0.54 -16.97 17.45
C ARG A 4 0.17 -15.63 17.74
N ILE A 5 1.44 -15.47 17.39
CA ILE A 5 2.22 -14.28 17.75
C ILE A 5 2.32 -13.28 16.58
N SER A 6 2.37 -13.75 15.33
CA SER A 6 2.16 -12.88 14.14
C SER A 6 0.78 -12.21 14.16
N LEU A 7 -0.20 -12.82 14.86
CA LEU A 7 -1.53 -12.27 15.05
C LEU A 7 -1.55 -11.05 15.99
N LEU A 8 -0.58 -10.90 16.91
CA LEU A 8 -0.58 -9.78 17.88
C LEU A 8 -0.11 -8.46 17.27
N LEU A 9 0.81 -8.50 16.30
CA LEU A 9 1.08 -7.34 15.45
C LEU A 9 -0.16 -7.04 14.59
N CYS A 10 -0.74 -8.04 13.91
CA CYS A 10 -1.94 -7.88 13.08
C CYS A 10 -3.20 -7.40 13.83
N CYS A 11 -3.39 -7.76 15.10
CA CYS A 11 -4.58 -7.37 15.87
C CYS A 11 -4.47 -5.98 16.50
N ALA A 12 -3.26 -5.47 16.78
CA ALA A 12 -3.06 -4.05 17.08
C ALA A 12 -3.11 -3.18 15.80
N ILE A 13 -2.77 -3.77 14.64
CA ILE A 13 -2.83 -3.15 13.30
C ILE A 13 -4.28 -2.84 12.86
N ALA A 14 -5.30 -3.53 13.39
CA ALA A 14 -6.69 -3.29 13.01
C ALA A 14 -7.26 -1.93 13.46
N ALA A 15 -6.59 -1.20 14.37
CA ALA A 15 -7.03 0.12 14.82
C ALA A 15 -6.38 1.29 14.06
N ILE A 16 -5.46 1.00 13.14
CA ILE A 16 -4.94 1.98 12.19
C ILE A 16 -5.50 1.58 10.82
N HIS A 17 -6.76 1.92 10.56
CA HIS A 17 -7.34 1.84 9.22
C HIS A 17 -6.65 2.88 8.32
N LEU A 18 -5.46 2.53 7.79
CA LEU A 18 -4.74 3.27 6.76
C LEU A 18 -4.91 2.55 5.42
N HIS A 19 -6.10 2.64 4.82
CA HIS A 19 -6.34 2.16 3.46
C HIS A 19 -6.82 3.30 2.55
N ALA A 20 -5.87 4.18 2.30
CA ALA A 20 -5.64 4.86 1.02
C ALA A 20 -4.12 5.09 0.93
N GLN A 21 -3.34 4.01 0.87
CA GLN A 21 -1.88 4.07 0.85
C GLN A 21 -1.38 4.56 -0.53
N ASN A 22 -0.35 5.43 -0.53
CA ASN A 22 0.72 5.31 -1.52
C ASN A 22 1.11 3.84 -1.54
N PRO A 23 0.93 3.10 -2.65
CA PRO A 23 1.10 1.64 -2.65
C PRO A 23 2.50 1.33 -2.13
N PHE A 24 2.62 0.84 -0.89
CA PHE A 24 3.90 0.33 -0.44
C PHE A 24 4.04 -1.04 -1.05
N PRO A 25 5.08 -1.30 -1.86
CA PRO A 25 5.27 -2.61 -2.43
C PRO A 25 5.37 -3.62 -1.28
N ALA A 26 4.72 -4.76 -1.45
CA ALA A 26 4.87 -5.87 -0.52
C ALA A 26 6.37 -6.21 -0.36
N SER A 27 6.72 -6.78 0.79
CA SER A 27 8.12 -7.16 1.04
C SER A 27 8.64 -8.14 -0.03
N GLY A 28 7.78 -9.01 -0.53
CA GLY A 28 8.12 -10.03 -1.52
C GLY A 28 9.17 -11.03 -1.01
N PRO A 29 9.59 -11.99 -1.85
CA PRO A 29 10.56 -13.02 -1.45
C PRO A 29 11.94 -12.45 -1.06
N LEU A 30 12.37 -11.36 -1.73
CA LEU A 30 13.67 -10.74 -1.48
C LEU A 30 13.79 -10.13 -0.08
N TYR A 31 12.72 -9.48 0.41
CA TYR A 31 12.71 -8.82 1.72
C TYR A 31 11.82 -9.54 2.73
N ARG A 32 11.59 -10.85 2.54
CA ARG A 32 10.83 -11.66 3.50
C ARG A 32 11.46 -11.58 4.89
N ASP A 33 10.61 -11.53 5.90
CA ASP A 33 11.00 -11.28 7.30
C ASP A 33 10.58 -12.41 8.24
N ASP A 34 10.30 -13.59 7.70
CA ASP A 34 10.01 -14.82 8.44
C ASP A 34 11.23 -15.78 8.49
N ALA A 35 12.29 -15.46 7.74
CA ALA A 35 13.53 -16.22 7.65
C ALA A 35 14.76 -15.28 7.61
N VAL A 36 15.96 -15.87 7.66
CA VAL A 36 17.22 -15.16 7.44
C VAL A 36 17.91 -15.76 6.19
N PRO A 37 17.59 -15.24 4.99
CA PRO A 37 18.14 -15.75 3.73
C PRO A 37 19.68 -15.76 3.70
N ARG A 38 20.24 -16.61 2.85
CA ARG A 38 21.67 -16.68 2.56
C ARG A 38 21.96 -15.99 1.24
N ILE A 39 22.98 -15.14 1.25
CA ILE A 39 23.55 -14.55 0.04
C ILE A 39 24.98 -15.08 -0.12
N ASP A 40 25.26 -15.74 -1.24
CA ASP A 40 26.62 -16.07 -1.66
C ASP A 40 27.08 -15.14 -2.78
N ILE A 41 28.28 -14.58 -2.65
CA ILE A 41 28.92 -13.80 -3.70
C ILE A 41 30.25 -14.46 -4.07
N TRP A 42 30.41 -14.75 -5.36
CA TRP A 42 31.62 -15.36 -5.91
C TRP A 42 32.32 -14.41 -6.87
N LEU A 43 33.60 -14.16 -6.63
CA LEU A 43 34.45 -13.32 -7.47
C LEU A 43 35.90 -13.79 -7.44
N PRO A 44 36.71 -13.47 -8.47
CA PRO A 44 38.13 -13.81 -8.46
C PRO A 44 38.85 -13.36 -7.18
N ALA A 45 39.70 -14.21 -6.62
CA ALA A 45 40.31 -13.97 -5.31
C ALA A 45 41.23 -12.72 -5.31
N ASP A 46 41.87 -12.43 -6.42
CA ASP A 46 42.66 -11.20 -6.65
C ASP A 46 41.76 -9.96 -6.69
N SER A 47 40.60 -10.04 -7.32
CA SER A 47 39.59 -8.96 -7.33
C SER A 47 39.11 -8.63 -5.92
N LEU A 48 38.79 -9.66 -5.12
CA LEU A 48 38.42 -9.47 -3.72
C LEU A 48 39.57 -8.88 -2.89
N ALA A 49 40.79 -9.37 -3.09
CA ALA A 49 41.96 -8.87 -2.37
C ALA A 49 42.21 -7.38 -2.69
N ILE A 50 42.04 -6.96 -3.95
CA ILE A 50 42.16 -5.54 -4.32
C ILE A 50 41.00 -4.74 -3.74
N LEU A 51 39.75 -5.22 -3.86
CA LEU A 51 38.57 -4.55 -3.28
C LEU A 51 38.75 -4.24 -1.79
N LEU A 52 39.35 -5.16 -1.04
CA LEU A 52 39.57 -5.03 0.41
C LEU A 52 40.95 -4.45 0.79
N ALA A 53 41.82 -4.16 -0.19
CA ALA A 53 43.16 -3.66 0.09
C ALA A 53 43.10 -2.22 0.67
N PRO A 54 43.99 -1.89 1.63
CA PRO A 54 44.10 -0.54 2.15
C PRO A 54 44.30 0.50 1.05
N GLY A 55 43.55 1.60 1.11
CA GLY A 55 43.54 2.67 0.11
C GLY A 55 42.45 2.55 -0.96
N ASN A 56 41.76 1.40 -1.05
CA ASN A 56 40.66 1.19 -2.00
C ASN A 56 39.27 1.40 -1.39
N GLU A 57 39.18 1.81 -0.11
CA GLU A 57 37.94 1.94 0.64
C GLU A 57 36.94 2.87 -0.08
N GLN A 58 37.45 3.95 -0.68
CA GLN A 58 36.65 4.96 -1.39
C GLN A 58 36.40 4.65 -2.87
N SER A 59 36.87 3.51 -3.38
CA SER A 59 36.61 3.12 -4.76
C SER A 59 35.12 2.86 -4.98
N ASN A 60 34.60 3.36 -6.11
CA ASN A 60 33.25 3.07 -6.60
C ASN A 60 33.27 2.06 -7.76
N TYR A 61 34.42 1.46 -8.06
CA TYR A 61 34.52 0.43 -9.08
C TYR A 61 33.78 -0.84 -8.63
N HIS A 62 32.87 -1.32 -9.46
CA HIS A 62 32.14 -2.58 -9.23
C HIS A 62 32.94 -3.73 -9.81
N TRP A 63 33.33 -4.69 -8.97
CA TRP A 63 34.02 -5.91 -9.40
C TRP A 63 33.02 -6.95 -9.91
N HIS A 64 33.39 -7.63 -10.98
CA HIS A 64 32.58 -8.68 -11.57
C HIS A 64 32.43 -9.87 -10.60
N ALA A 65 31.20 -10.25 -10.33
CA ALA A 65 30.87 -11.33 -9.41
C ALA A 65 29.67 -12.15 -9.90
N THR A 66 29.43 -13.27 -9.24
CA THR A 66 28.19 -14.07 -9.31
C THR A 66 27.49 -13.95 -7.97
N PHE A 67 26.19 -13.71 -7.98
CA PHE A 67 25.35 -13.59 -6.81
C PHE A 67 24.40 -14.77 -6.75
N THR A 68 24.23 -15.36 -5.58
CA THR A 68 23.22 -16.40 -5.33
C THR A 68 22.42 -16.01 -4.09
N PHE A 69 21.10 -16.01 -4.21
CA PHE A 69 20.16 -15.82 -3.11
C PHE A 69 19.46 -17.13 -2.81
N ASP A 70 19.45 -17.53 -1.55
CA ASP A 70 18.83 -18.75 -1.05
C ASP A 70 17.97 -18.37 0.16
N ASP A 71 16.66 -18.37 -0.03
CA ASP A 71 15.69 -17.97 1.00
C ASP A 71 15.17 -19.15 1.83
N GLY A 72 15.66 -20.37 1.53
CA GLY A 72 15.24 -21.63 2.15
C GLY A 72 14.21 -22.41 1.33
N ASP A 73 13.45 -21.73 0.47
CA ASP A 73 12.43 -22.34 -0.39
C ASP A 73 12.91 -22.39 -1.85
N GLN A 74 13.55 -21.31 -2.29
CA GLN A 74 14.08 -21.12 -3.62
C GLN A 74 15.55 -20.68 -3.55
N ARG A 75 16.28 -21.07 -4.59
CA ARG A 75 17.68 -20.69 -4.77
C ARG A 75 17.91 -20.20 -6.18
N ASP A 76 18.21 -18.92 -6.31
CA ASP A 76 18.46 -18.27 -7.59
C ASP A 76 19.90 -17.78 -7.71
N THR A 77 20.46 -17.84 -8.91
CA THR A 77 21.84 -17.44 -9.21
C THR A 77 21.89 -16.50 -10.40
N VAL A 78 22.43 -15.31 -10.14
CA VAL A 78 22.58 -14.23 -11.11
C VAL A 78 24.07 -14.03 -11.42
N TYR A 79 24.45 -14.28 -12.67
CA TYR A 79 25.79 -14.06 -13.18
C TYR A 79 26.03 -12.59 -13.57
N ASN A 80 27.28 -12.20 -13.78
CA ASN A 80 27.64 -10.86 -14.27
C ASN A 80 27.09 -9.72 -13.39
N VAL A 81 27.22 -9.83 -12.07
CA VAL A 81 26.83 -8.74 -11.15
C VAL A 81 28.05 -7.91 -10.75
N GLY A 82 27.80 -6.67 -10.33
CA GLY A 82 28.81 -5.78 -9.78
C GLY A 82 28.82 -5.79 -8.25
N LEU A 83 29.98 -6.00 -7.64
CA LEU A 83 30.21 -5.88 -6.19
C LEU A 83 31.14 -4.71 -5.88
N ARG A 84 30.77 -3.86 -4.93
CA ARG A 84 31.70 -2.87 -4.37
C ARG A 84 31.45 -2.60 -2.90
N LEU A 85 32.39 -1.91 -2.25
CA LEU A 85 32.15 -1.32 -0.93
C LEU A 85 31.11 -0.20 -1.01
N ARG A 86 30.31 -0.05 0.05
CA ARG A 86 29.33 1.04 0.22
C ARG A 86 29.52 1.79 1.53
N GLY A 87 28.87 2.95 1.60
CA GLY A 87 28.88 3.82 2.77
C GLY A 87 29.85 4.99 2.64
N ASN A 88 30.13 5.63 3.76
CA ASN A 88 31.13 6.69 3.90
C ASN A 88 32.18 6.28 4.94
N THR A 89 31.81 6.33 6.22
CA THR A 89 32.60 5.86 7.35
C THR A 89 32.66 4.34 7.40
N SER A 90 31.57 3.64 7.10
CA SER A 90 31.52 2.16 7.09
C SER A 90 32.41 1.50 6.02
N ARG A 91 32.95 2.27 5.07
CA ARG A 91 33.96 1.78 4.12
C ARG A 91 35.29 1.47 4.79
N THR A 92 35.60 2.16 5.89
CA THR A 92 36.82 1.95 6.67
C THR A 92 36.62 0.95 7.82
N ALA A 93 35.38 0.55 8.12
CA ALA A 93 35.06 -0.44 9.15
C ALA A 93 35.67 -1.80 8.81
N GLU A 94 36.18 -2.54 9.78
CA GLU A 94 36.66 -3.91 9.59
C GLU A 94 35.53 -4.82 9.07
N LYS A 95 34.32 -4.68 9.63
CA LYS A 95 33.10 -5.28 9.04
C LYS A 95 32.56 -4.41 7.90
N LYS A 96 33.09 -4.65 6.71
CA LYS A 96 32.77 -3.92 5.48
C LYS A 96 31.30 -4.07 5.07
N SER A 97 30.71 -3.00 4.52
CA SER A 97 29.39 -3.05 3.88
C SER A 97 29.52 -3.07 2.36
N PHE A 98 28.59 -3.74 1.67
CA PHE A 98 28.66 -3.97 0.22
C PHE A 98 27.42 -3.45 -0.52
N LYS A 99 27.61 -3.04 -1.78
CA LYS A 99 26.53 -2.84 -2.74
C LYS A 99 26.66 -3.91 -3.83
N VAL A 100 25.53 -4.53 -4.16
CA VAL A 100 25.37 -5.42 -5.31
C VAL A 100 24.59 -4.67 -6.38
N SER A 101 25.08 -4.68 -7.62
CA SER A 101 24.40 -4.13 -8.79
C SER A 101 24.19 -5.24 -9.82
N PHE A 102 22.94 -5.43 -10.21
CA PHE A 102 22.54 -6.39 -11.24
C PHE A 102 22.67 -5.80 -12.64
N ASN A 103 22.68 -4.47 -12.79
CA ASN A 103 22.70 -3.81 -14.10
C ASN A 103 24.08 -3.28 -14.55
N THR A 104 25.12 -3.28 -13.70
CA THR A 104 26.44 -2.73 -14.09
C THR A 104 27.04 -3.41 -15.33
N TYR A 105 26.94 -4.74 -15.42
CA TYR A 105 27.51 -5.52 -16.52
C TYR A 105 26.45 -6.05 -17.50
N GLU A 106 25.17 -5.89 -17.17
CA GLU A 106 24.02 -6.25 -18.00
C GLU A 106 23.03 -5.06 -17.93
N PRO A 107 23.25 -3.99 -18.72
CA PRO A 107 22.44 -2.76 -18.63
C PRO A 107 20.93 -3.05 -18.80
N GLY A 108 20.11 -2.44 -17.95
CA GLY A 108 18.65 -2.64 -17.94
C GLY A 108 18.18 -3.91 -17.23
N ARG A 109 19.08 -4.74 -16.69
CA ARG A 109 18.67 -5.93 -15.93
C ARG A 109 18.20 -5.56 -14.53
N GLN A 110 17.00 -6.01 -14.20
CA GLN A 110 16.46 -6.09 -12.85
C GLN A 110 16.44 -7.54 -12.37
N TRP A 111 16.46 -7.74 -11.06
CA TRP A 111 16.26 -9.03 -10.40
C TRP A 111 15.31 -8.84 -9.21
N ASN A 112 14.19 -9.56 -9.19
CA ASN A 112 13.11 -9.36 -8.19
C ASN A 112 12.68 -7.89 -8.04
N GLY A 113 12.53 -7.19 -9.17
CA GLY A 113 12.11 -5.79 -9.21
C GLY A 113 13.15 -4.78 -8.72
N VAL A 114 14.41 -5.16 -8.55
CA VAL A 114 15.49 -4.22 -8.16
C VAL A 114 16.70 -4.31 -9.09
N GLU A 115 17.32 -3.18 -9.37
CA GLU A 115 18.60 -3.13 -10.08
C GLU A 115 19.80 -3.28 -9.13
N LYS A 116 19.62 -2.87 -7.88
CA LYS A 116 20.67 -2.73 -6.88
C LYS A 116 20.10 -3.06 -5.51
N LEU A 117 20.93 -3.67 -4.67
CA LEU A 117 20.61 -3.84 -3.25
C LEU A 117 21.84 -3.51 -2.40
N ASN A 118 21.59 -3.20 -1.13
CA ASN A 118 22.66 -2.87 -0.19
C ASN A 118 22.73 -3.88 0.94
N LEU A 119 23.95 -4.34 1.22
CA LEU A 119 24.26 -5.25 2.31
C LEU A 119 25.02 -4.48 3.39
N ASN A 120 24.32 -4.11 4.45
CA ASN A 120 24.88 -3.35 5.55
C ASN A 120 25.42 -4.26 6.64
N GLY A 121 26.67 -4.04 7.02
CA GLY A 121 27.29 -4.76 8.14
C GLY A 121 26.83 -4.27 9.51
N GLU A 122 26.21 -3.07 9.57
CA GLU A 122 25.73 -2.39 10.79
C GLU A 122 26.77 -2.44 11.92
N HIS A 123 28.04 -2.13 11.58
CA HIS A 123 29.20 -2.39 12.44
C HIS A 123 29.20 -1.60 13.77
N ASN A 124 28.51 -0.46 13.81
CA ASN A 124 28.33 0.40 14.98
C ASN A 124 27.11 0.03 15.83
N ASP A 125 26.20 -0.80 15.32
CA ASP A 125 25.00 -1.27 16.03
C ASP A 125 25.21 -2.67 16.61
N PRO A 126 25.36 -2.82 17.95
CA PRO A 126 25.55 -4.14 18.56
C PRO A 126 24.34 -5.08 18.37
N ALA A 127 23.13 -4.55 18.14
CA ALA A 127 21.92 -5.32 17.89
C ALA A 127 21.71 -5.68 16.40
N VAL A 128 22.41 -5.00 15.49
CA VAL A 128 22.34 -5.20 14.03
C VAL A 128 20.90 -5.05 13.49
N CYS A 129 20.05 -4.23 14.11
CA CYS A 129 18.63 -4.11 13.73
C CYS A 129 18.01 -2.72 13.90
N ARG A 130 18.69 -1.72 14.49
CA ARG A 130 18.13 -0.39 14.77
C ARG A 130 17.54 0.27 13.52
N ALA A 131 18.33 0.33 12.45
CA ALA A 131 17.89 0.92 11.19
C ALA A 131 16.69 0.17 10.58
N LYS A 132 16.71 -1.17 10.60
CA LYS A 132 15.60 -2.01 10.11
C LYS A 132 14.32 -1.74 10.89
N VAL A 133 14.38 -1.78 12.23
CA VAL A 133 13.23 -1.47 13.08
C VAL A 133 12.66 -0.10 12.73
N CYS A 134 13.51 0.91 12.53
CA CYS A 134 13.03 2.22 12.12
C CYS A 134 12.33 2.24 10.75
N TRP A 135 12.86 1.54 9.74
CA TRP A 135 12.20 1.46 8.43
C TRP A 135 10.87 0.71 8.46
N ASP A 136 10.79 -0.37 9.25
CA ASP A 136 9.54 -1.13 9.40
C ASP A 136 8.45 -0.26 10.06
N LEU A 137 8.80 0.49 11.11
CA LEU A 137 7.86 1.40 11.79
C LEU A 137 7.43 2.56 10.88
N LEU A 138 8.35 3.15 10.10
CA LEU A 138 8.01 4.18 9.12
C LEU A 138 7.00 3.67 8.09
N ARG A 139 7.21 2.46 7.55
CA ARG A 139 6.28 1.84 6.59
C ARG A 139 4.92 1.58 7.24
N GLN A 140 4.89 1.10 8.48
CA GLN A 140 3.65 0.90 9.23
C GLN A 140 2.88 2.22 9.46
N MET A 141 3.60 3.33 9.59
CA MET A 141 3.03 4.69 9.76
C MET A 141 2.65 5.36 8.44
N GLY A 142 2.77 4.67 7.30
CA GLY A 142 2.46 5.24 5.99
C GLY A 142 3.54 6.19 5.44
N VAL A 143 4.74 6.19 6.02
CA VAL A 143 5.87 7.02 5.56
C VAL A 143 6.74 6.22 4.58
N PRO A 144 7.10 6.79 3.41
CA PRO A 144 7.97 6.12 2.45
C PRO A 144 9.33 5.71 3.04
N ALA A 145 9.55 4.39 3.09
CA ALA A 145 10.81 3.81 3.57
C ALA A 145 11.23 2.56 2.78
N PRO A 146 12.55 2.25 2.74
CA PRO A 146 13.09 1.00 2.20
C PRO A 146 12.48 -0.25 2.84
N ARG A 147 12.29 -1.30 2.03
CA ARG A 147 12.14 -2.66 2.55
C ARG A 147 13.49 -3.17 3.06
N ALA A 148 13.49 -3.94 4.14
CA ALA A 148 14.71 -4.51 4.70
C ALA A 148 14.46 -5.83 5.43
N ASN A 149 15.43 -6.75 5.34
CA ASN A 149 15.49 -7.98 6.13
C ASN A 149 16.93 -8.33 6.54
N HIS A 150 17.08 -9.30 7.43
CA HIS A 150 18.39 -9.83 7.81
C HIS A 150 18.83 -10.95 6.89
N VAL A 151 20.12 -10.99 6.54
CA VAL A 151 20.70 -12.01 5.67
C VAL A 151 22.05 -12.50 6.19
N ARG A 152 22.41 -13.72 5.79
CA ARG A 152 23.72 -14.34 6.04
C ARG A 152 24.58 -14.15 4.80
N LEU A 153 25.63 -13.36 4.90
CA LEU A 153 26.51 -13.09 3.77
C LEU A 153 27.68 -14.06 3.73
N TYR A 154 27.93 -14.63 2.55
CA TYR A 154 29.12 -15.41 2.22
C TYR A 154 29.82 -14.78 1.01
N ILE A 155 31.14 -14.63 1.08
CA ILE A 155 31.95 -14.21 -0.08
C ILE A 155 33.06 -15.22 -0.29
N ASN A 156 33.10 -15.84 -1.47
CA ASN A 156 34.01 -16.94 -1.83
C ASN A 156 33.95 -18.12 -0.85
N GLY A 157 32.74 -18.47 -0.40
CA GLY A 157 32.48 -19.55 0.56
C GLY A 157 32.80 -19.22 2.02
N GLU A 158 33.35 -18.04 2.32
CA GLU A 158 33.64 -17.58 3.67
C GLU A 158 32.45 -16.81 4.25
N TYR A 159 31.97 -17.19 5.44
CA TYR A 159 30.93 -16.46 6.16
C TYR A 159 31.44 -15.09 6.59
N ARG A 160 30.80 -14.02 6.09
CA ARG A 160 31.13 -12.63 6.39
C ARG A 160 30.33 -12.07 7.56
N GLY A 161 29.35 -12.80 8.07
CA GLY A 161 28.53 -12.39 9.21
C GLY A 161 27.06 -12.16 8.87
N LEU A 162 26.35 -11.62 9.86
CA LEU A 162 24.96 -11.18 9.77
C LEU A 162 24.92 -9.76 9.19
N TYR A 163 24.07 -9.54 8.19
CA TYR A 163 23.90 -8.25 7.50
C TYR A 163 22.43 -7.87 7.46
N VAL A 164 22.16 -6.58 7.28
CA VAL A 164 20.84 -6.10 6.84
C VAL A 164 20.89 -5.91 5.33
N ASN A 165 20.01 -6.60 4.60
CA ASN A 165 19.74 -6.36 3.20
C ASN A 165 18.68 -5.26 3.10
N VAL A 166 19.03 -4.16 2.43
CA VAL A 166 18.23 -2.93 2.35
C VAL A 166 17.99 -2.59 0.89
N GLU A 167 16.73 -2.35 0.55
CA GLU A 167 16.29 -1.84 -0.74
C GLU A 167 17.03 -0.55 -1.10
N HIS A 168 17.47 -0.44 -2.36
CA HIS A 168 18.09 0.78 -2.81
C HIS A 168 17.02 1.86 -3.06
N ILE A 169 17.36 3.11 -2.78
CA ILE A 169 16.51 4.26 -3.10
C ILE A 169 17.04 4.83 -4.41
N ASP A 170 16.35 4.53 -5.49
CA ASP A 170 16.60 4.89 -6.89
C ASP A 170 15.26 5.09 -7.63
N GLU A 171 15.29 5.09 -8.95
CA GLU A 171 14.12 5.30 -9.81
C GLU A 171 13.02 4.24 -9.61
N GLU A 172 13.37 2.96 -9.42
CA GLU A 172 12.39 1.90 -9.11
C GLU A 172 11.73 2.11 -7.74
N PHE A 173 12.49 2.59 -6.75
CA PHE A 173 11.94 2.88 -5.43
C PHE A 173 10.82 3.92 -5.50
N VAL A 174 11.02 5.00 -6.27
CA VAL A 174 10.04 6.08 -6.37
C VAL A 174 8.86 5.69 -7.27
N GLU A 175 9.11 4.93 -8.35
CA GLU A 175 8.05 4.38 -9.21
C GLU A 175 7.06 3.55 -8.41
N THR A 176 7.56 2.57 -7.66
CA THR A 176 6.72 1.64 -6.89
C THR A 176 5.91 2.28 -5.77
N ARG A 177 6.28 3.50 -5.32
CA ARG A 177 5.63 4.17 -4.18
C ARG A 177 4.80 5.38 -4.56
N PHE A 178 5.14 6.03 -5.67
CA PHE A 178 4.51 7.27 -6.12
C PHE A 178 3.90 7.17 -7.52
N GLY A 179 3.95 5.98 -8.15
CA GLY A 179 3.44 5.74 -9.50
C GLY A 179 4.28 6.36 -10.62
N ASN A 180 5.41 7.00 -10.30
CA ASN A 180 6.26 7.65 -11.30
C ASN A 180 7.72 7.79 -10.86
N LYS A 181 8.62 7.82 -11.84
CA LYS A 181 10.08 7.97 -11.66
C LYS A 181 10.75 9.10 -12.45
N ASN A 182 9.95 9.96 -13.07
CA ASN A 182 10.44 11.02 -13.95
C ASN A 182 10.97 12.24 -13.19
N GLY A 183 10.70 12.31 -11.87
CA GLY A 183 11.11 13.39 -11.00
C GLY A 183 12.59 13.41 -10.63
N ASN A 184 13.06 14.54 -10.10
CA ASN A 184 14.41 14.66 -9.56
C ASN A 184 14.46 14.05 -8.15
N LEU A 185 15.30 13.05 -7.96
CA LEU A 185 15.58 12.40 -6.68
C LEU A 185 16.93 12.91 -6.16
N TYR A 186 16.92 13.59 -5.02
CA TYR A 186 18.11 14.14 -4.38
C TYR A 186 18.46 13.31 -3.15
N LYS A 187 19.65 12.72 -3.14
CA LYS A 187 20.25 12.20 -1.91
C LYS A 187 20.84 13.37 -1.12
N CYS A 188 20.25 13.68 0.03
CA CYS A 188 20.65 14.80 0.87
C CYS A 188 21.71 14.32 1.88
N LEU A 189 22.93 14.76 1.65
CA LEU A 189 24.14 14.42 2.38
C LEU A 189 24.63 15.63 3.17
N TRP A 190 25.35 15.38 4.27
CA TRP A 190 25.97 16.44 5.03
C TRP A 190 26.78 17.41 4.13
N PRO A 191 26.57 18.74 4.21
CA PRO A 191 25.68 19.48 5.10
C PRO A 191 24.37 19.98 4.43
N ALA A 192 23.42 19.10 4.12
CA ALA A 192 22.11 19.45 3.54
C ALA A 192 21.14 20.00 4.61
N ASP A 193 21.27 21.28 4.94
CA ASP A 193 20.50 21.94 6.01
C ASP A 193 19.21 22.65 5.56
N LEU A 194 18.93 22.64 4.25
CA LEU A 194 17.82 23.36 3.61
C LEU A 194 17.80 24.87 3.90
N ALA A 195 18.96 25.47 4.20
CA ALA A 195 19.08 26.91 4.37
C ALA A 195 18.99 27.64 3.03
N TYR A 196 18.40 28.83 3.05
CA TYR A 196 18.29 29.67 1.86
C TYR A 196 19.64 30.30 1.48
N LEU A 197 20.12 29.97 0.29
CA LEU A 197 21.37 30.52 -0.27
C LEU A 197 21.09 31.63 -1.31
N GLY A 198 19.87 31.67 -1.87
CA GLY A 198 19.45 32.60 -2.91
C GLY A 198 18.61 31.90 -3.99
N ASN A 199 17.94 32.66 -4.85
CA ASN A 199 17.05 32.11 -5.89
C ASN A 199 17.77 31.42 -7.06
N ASN A 200 19.10 31.50 -7.15
CA ASN A 200 19.83 30.84 -8.22
C ASN A 200 19.96 29.33 -7.91
N PRO A 201 19.37 28.43 -8.72
CA PRO A 201 19.40 26.99 -8.45
C PRO A 201 20.82 26.41 -8.32
N ASN A 202 21.80 27.01 -9.02
CA ASN A 202 23.18 26.54 -8.98
C ASN A 202 23.85 26.71 -7.60
N LEU A 203 23.30 27.56 -6.72
CA LEU A 203 23.81 27.70 -5.35
C LEU A 203 23.65 26.41 -4.54
N TYR A 204 22.68 25.57 -4.90
CA TYR A 204 22.39 24.31 -4.21
C TYR A 204 23.18 23.11 -4.77
N LYS A 205 24.02 23.34 -5.79
CA LYS A 205 24.95 22.33 -6.34
C LYS A 205 26.30 22.30 -5.62
N PHE A 206 26.41 22.93 -4.46
CA PHE A 206 27.67 23.04 -3.73
C PHE A 206 28.14 21.66 -3.24
N GLU A 207 29.46 21.53 -3.15
CA GLU A 207 30.13 20.31 -2.73
C GLU A 207 30.73 20.43 -1.34
N SER A 208 30.74 19.32 -0.61
CA SER A 208 31.44 19.14 0.65
C SER A 208 32.05 17.74 0.69
N GLY A 209 33.36 17.65 0.95
CA GLY A 209 34.05 16.36 0.95
C GLY A 209 34.10 15.66 -0.42
N GLY A 210 34.12 16.44 -1.53
CA GLY A 210 34.22 15.91 -2.90
C GLY A 210 32.93 15.31 -3.46
N ARG A 211 31.78 15.66 -2.87
CA ARG A 211 30.44 15.26 -3.30
C ARG A 211 29.45 16.39 -3.05
N ARG A 212 28.33 16.41 -3.78
CA ARG A 212 27.27 17.40 -3.58
C ARG A 212 26.53 17.15 -2.26
N ALA A 213 26.11 18.23 -1.60
CA ALA A 213 25.24 18.12 -0.42
C ALA A 213 23.83 17.67 -0.81
N TYR A 214 23.29 18.19 -1.90
CA TYR A 214 22.08 17.68 -2.54
C TYR A 214 22.52 16.93 -3.79
N ASP A 215 22.75 15.63 -3.66
CA ASP A 215 23.33 14.79 -4.71
C ASP A 215 22.23 14.20 -5.59
N LEU A 216 22.07 14.74 -6.80
CA LEU A 216 21.03 14.34 -7.75
C LEU A 216 21.28 12.90 -8.23
N ARG A 217 20.26 12.05 -8.18
CA ARG A 217 20.32 10.60 -8.48
C ARG A 217 19.54 10.18 -9.71
N THR A 218 18.62 11.03 -10.16
CA THR A 218 17.86 10.86 -11.40
C THR A 218 17.98 12.13 -12.22
N ASN A 219 17.82 12.06 -13.54
CA ASN A 219 17.95 13.22 -14.44
C ASN A 219 19.33 13.95 -14.30
N GLU A 220 20.40 13.20 -14.02
CA GLU A 220 21.74 13.73 -13.75
C GLU A 220 22.29 14.60 -14.90
N GLU A 221 21.94 14.27 -16.15
CA GLU A 221 22.34 15.06 -17.33
C GLU A 221 21.64 16.42 -17.41
N MET A 222 20.37 16.48 -17.01
CA MET A 222 19.61 17.74 -16.98
C MET A 222 20.14 18.65 -15.87
N ASP A 223 20.57 18.06 -14.75
CA ASP A 223 21.20 18.74 -13.62
C ASP A 223 20.39 19.96 -13.13
N ASP A 224 19.06 19.85 -13.12
CA ASP A 224 18.17 20.96 -12.77
C ASP A 224 17.81 20.95 -11.27
N TYR A 225 18.04 22.08 -10.60
CA TYR A 225 17.79 22.26 -9.16
C TYR A 225 16.70 23.31 -8.91
N THR A 226 15.95 23.72 -9.95
CA THR A 226 14.99 24.82 -9.90
C THR A 226 13.90 24.59 -8.85
N HIS A 227 13.26 23.42 -8.86
CA HIS A 227 12.25 23.08 -7.86
C HIS A 227 12.84 23.02 -6.44
N LEU A 228 14.06 22.50 -6.26
CA LEU A 228 14.71 22.47 -4.95
C LEU A 228 14.95 23.89 -4.41
N ALA A 229 15.42 24.80 -5.25
CA ALA A 229 15.61 26.21 -4.90
C ALA A 229 14.28 26.89 -4.54
N GLN A 230 13.22 26.60 -5.30
CA GLN A 230 11.86 27.11 -5.02
C GLN A 230 11.33 26.59 -3.67
N PHE A 231 11.45 25.28 -3.40
CA PHE A 231 11.05 24.70 -2.12
C PHE A 231 11.79 25.37 -0.95
N ILE A 232 13.12 25.52 -1.07
CA ILE A 232 13.93 26.16 -0.02
C ILE A 232 13.56 27.63 0.15
N ASP A 233 13.28 28.36 -0.94
CA ASP A 233 12.79 29.74 -0.88
C ASP A 233 11.45 29.84 -0.15
N VAL A 234 10.46 29.03 -0.56
CA VAL A 234 9.14 28.96 0.10
C VAL A 234 9.29 28.67 1.58
N LEU A 235 10.06 27.64 1.93
CA LEU A 235 10.28 27.24 3.32
C LEU A 235 10.90 28.37 4.15
N ASN A 236 11.88 29.09 3.63
CA ASN A 236 12.69 30.05 4.40
C ASN A 236 12.20 31.51 4.31
N ASN A 237 11.46 31.90 3.28
CA ASN A 237 11.12 33.31 3.04
C ASN A 237 9.61 33.59 3.11
N THR A 238 8.74 32.58 3.07
CA THR A 238 7.29 32.79 3.27
C THR A 238 6.98 33.12 4.72
N PRO A 239 6.28 34.22 5.04
CA PRO A 239 5.90 34.52 6.42
C PRO A 239 5.09 33.38 7.05
N ILE A 240 5.28 33.10 8.34
CA ILE A 240 4.68 31.93 9.02
C ILE A 240 3.15 31.85 8.84
N SER A 241 2.43 32.97 8.82
CA SER A 241 0.98 33.00 8.61
C SER A 241 0.54 32.60 7.19
N PHE A 242 1.42 32.67 6.20
CA PHE A 242 1.17 32.26 4.82
C PHE A 242 1.90 30.97 4.45
N LEU A 243 2.77 30.47 5.34
CA LEU A 243 3.59 29.29 5.07
C LEU A 243 2.75 28.05 4.75
N PRO A 244 1.63 27.75 5.45
CA PRO A 244 0.85 26.56 5.12
C PRO A 244 0.36 26.53 3.67
N CYS A 245 -0.18 27.67 3.24
CA CYS A 245 -0.66 27.93 1.90
C CYS A 245 0.42 27.70 0.82
N ALA A 246 1.64 28.20 1.06
CA ALA A 246 2.72 28.13 0.09
C ALA A 246 3.48 26.79 0.14
N LEU A 247 3.67 26.23 1.35
CA LEU A 247 4.45 25.02 1.55
C LEU A 247 3.74 23.79 0.98
N GLU A 248 2.42 23.67 1.18
CA GLU A 248 1.64 22.54 0.64
C GLU A 248 1.50 22.53 -0.88
N GLN A 249 1.96 23.59 -1.56
CA GLN A 249 2.03 23.66 -3.03
C GLN A 249 3.37 23.15 -3.57
N VAL A 250 4.37 22.90 -2.71
CA VAL A 250 5.71 22.45 -3.12
C VAL A 250 6.22 21.27 -2.30
N MET A 251 5.53 20.90 -1.22
CA MET A 251 5.93 19.84 -0.30
C MET A 251 4.70 19.04 0.14
N ASN A 252 4.82 17.72 0.10
CA ASN A 252 3.83 16.84 0.69
C ASN A 252 3.94 16.89 2.23
N VAL A 253 3.15 17.75 2.86
CA VAL A 253 3.13 17.90 4.33
C VAL A 253 2.46 16.69 5.00
N GLU A 254 1.63 15.94 4.28
CA GLU A 254 0.89 14.77 4.78
C GLU A 254 1.83 13.64 5.19
N THR A 255 2.90 13.40 4.42
CA THR A 255 3.93 12.41 4.75
C THR A 255 5.09 13.02 5.56
N LEU A 256 5.34 14.33 5.44
CA LEU A 256 6.42 15.01 6.17
C LEU A 256 6.18 15.05 7.68
N LEU A 257 5.00 15.48 8.14
CA LEU A 257 4.73 15.63 9.59
C LEU A 257 4.83 14.31 10.37
N PRO A 258 4.24 13.19 9.92
CA PRO A 258 4.48 11.90 10.58
C PRO A 258 5.96 11.48 10.51
N ALA A 259 6.67 11.74 9.41
CA ALA A 259 8.11 11.45 9.35
C ALA A 259 8.92 12.27 10.39
N VAL A 260 8.58 13.55 10.58
CA VAL A 260 9.21 14.42 11.60
C VAL A 260 8.92 13.92 13.01
N ALA A 261 7.67 13.55 13.30
CA ALA A 261 7.28 12.97 14.59
C ALA A 261 8.06 11.67 14.87
N PHE A 262 8.18 10.78 13.88
CA PHE A 262 8.94 9.55 14.04
C PHE A 262 10.45 9.80 14.22
N ASP A 263 11.07 10.70 13.45
CA ASP A 263 12.49 11.04 13.58
C ASP A 263 12.85 11.49 15.01
N VAL A 264 11.96 12.30 15.61
CA VAL A 264 12.06 12.77 17.00
C VAL A 264 11.88 11.63 18.01
N LEU A 265 10.98 10.67 17.77
CA LEU A 265 10.83 9.50 18.65
C LEU A 265 12.01 8.53 18.51
N ALA A 266 12.44 8.24 17.28
CA ALA A 266 13.59 7.38 17.00
C ALA A 266 14.90 7.94 17.54
N GLY A 267 14.97 9.24 17.82
CA GLY A 267 16.17 9.87 18.36
C GLY A 267 17.26 10.08 17.30
N ASN A 268 16.85 10.32 16.05
CA ASN A 268 17.76 10.41 14.92
C ASN A 268 18.56 11.73 14.94
N TRP A 269 19.67 11.74 15.65
CA TRP A 269 20.53 12.92 15.73
C TRP A 269 21.38 13.13 14.47
N ASP A 270 21.67 12.07 13.70
CA ASP A 270 22.38 12.18 12.42
C ASP A 270 21.46 12.57 11.25
N GLY A 271 20.16 12.72 11.51
CA GLY A 271 19.15 13.12 10.55
C GLY A 271 19.14 14.61 10.18
N PRO A 272 18.14 15.05 9.39
CA PRO A 272 18.07 16.41 8.86
C PRO A 272 17.90 17.46 9.95
N PHE A 273 17.22 17.14 11.05
CA PHE A 273 16.81 18.12 12.03
C PHE A 273 17.91 18.47 13.03
N TYR A 274 18.86 17.56 13.29
CA TYR A 274 19.99 17.84 14.17
C TYR A 274 21.31 17.93 13.40
N ASN A 275 21.75 16.92 12.63
CA ASN A 275 23.03 16.94 11.92
C ASN A 275 22.97 17.29 10.42
N LYS A 276 21.80 17.71 9.87
CA LYS A 276 21.64 18.17 8.46
C LYS A 276 22.10 17.14 7.43
N ASN A 277 21.73 15.88 7.65
CA ASN A 277 22.18 14.73 6.86
C ASN A 277 21.07 13.66 6.75
N ASN A 278 21.30 12.61 5.96
CA ASN A 278 20.53 11.35 5.93
C ASN A 278 19.03 11.44 5.58
N PHE A 279 18.70 12.00 4.41
CA PHE A 279 17.35 11.92 3.84
C PHE A 279 17.40 12.00 2.31
N TYR A 280 16.29 11.69 1.65
CA TYR A 280 16.07 12.01 0.24
C TYR A 280 14.90 12.98 0.10
N LEU A 281 14.96 13.74 -0.99
CA LEU A 281 13.84 14.50 -1.51
C LEU A 281 13.54 14.02 -2.93
N TYR A 282 12.30 13.67 -3.21
CA TYR A 282 11.84 13.33 -4.57
C TYR A 282 10.84 14.38 -5.04
N HIS A 283 11.11 15.05 -6.15
CA HIS A 283 10.13 15.94 -6.77
C HIS A 283 9.16 15.13 -7.64
N ASN A 284 8.03 14.75 -7.07
CA ASN A 284 7.01 13.94 -7.70
C ASN A 284 6.32 14.72 -8.83
N GLN A 285 6.48 14.27 -10.08
CA GLN A 285 5.94 14.99 -11.24
C GLN A 285 4.42 14.83 -11.38
N ALA A 286 3.85 13.78 -10.80
CA ALA A 286 2.39 13.58 -10.83
C ALA A 286 1.68 14.60 -9.93
N THR A 287 2.26 14.92 -8.76
CA THR A 287 1.66 15.85 -7.79
C THR A 287 2.25 17.25 -7.84
N GLY A 288 3.45 17.42 -8.41
CA GLY A 288 4.22 18.66 -8.34
C GLY A 288 4.85 18.95 -6.96
N LEU A 289 4.82 17.98 -6.05
CA LEU A 289 5.27 18.14 -4.66
C LEU A 289 6.59 17.42 -4.41
N PHE A 290 7.37 17.93 -3.45
CA PHE A 290 8.46 17.16 -2.85
C PHE A 290 7.94 16.13 -1.86
N GLU A 291 8.45 14.91 -1.98
CA GLU A 291 8.26 13.80 -1.05
C GLU A 291 9.51 13.67 -0.17
N PHE A 292 9.32 13.54 1.15
CA PHE A 292 10.41 13.31 2.11
C PHE A 292 10.59 11.83 2.37
N ILE A 293 11.83 11.32 2.22
CA ILE A 293 12.14 9.89 2.41
C ILE A 293 13.28 9.77 3.43
N PRO A 294 13.03 9.22 4.63
CA PRO A 294 14.06 8.92 5.62
C PRO A 294 15.11 7.94 5.10
N TYR A 295 16.37 8.14 5.48
CA TYR A 295 17.50 7.32 5.05
C TYR A 295 18.55 7.22 6.17
N ASP A 296 19.45 6.21 6.13
CA ASP A 296 20.51 5.96 7.13
C ASP A 296 20.04 6.17 8.58
N LEU A 297 19.22 5.24 9.08
CA LEU A 297 18.62 5.29 10.41
C LEU A 297 19.38 4.43 11.43
N ASP A 298 20.66 4.18 11.22
CA ASP A 298 21.51 3.41 12.14
C ASP A 298 21.78 4.18 13.44
N ASN A 299 22.00 5.50 13.37
CA ASN A 299 22.24 6.35 14.54
C ASN A 299 20.93 6.79 15.23
N THR A 300 20.13 5.80 15.62
CA THR A 300 18.82 5.94 16.28
C THR A 300 18.74 5.03 17.50
N LEU A 301 17.62 5.08 18.23
CA LEU A 301 17.25 4.14 19.28
C LEU A 301 18.36 3.89 20.31
N GLY A 302 18.97 4.98 20.79
CA GLY A 302 19.97 4.93 21.85
C GLY A 302 21.43 5.04 21.43
N ILE A 303 21.73 5.14 20.13
CA ILE A 303 23.08 5.43 19.66
C ILE A 303 23.38 6.94 19.79
N ASP A 304 24.50 7.29 20.42
CA ASP A 304 24.93 8.67 20.65
C ASP A 304 26.43 8.88 20.42
N TRP A 305 26.82 9.78 19.53
CA TRP A 305 28.23 10.14 19.33
C TRP A 305 28.59 11.52 19.87
N LEU A 306 27.64 12.21 20.49
CA LEU A 306 27.70 13.62 20.83
C LEU A 306 27.63 13.92 22.34
N GLY A 307 27.50 12.89 23.18
CA GLY A 307 27.36 13.03 24.63
C GLY A 307 26.05 13.72 25.03
N GLN A 308 24.96 13.40 24.32
CA GLN A 308 23.62 13.95 24.52
C GLN A 308 22.63 12.83 24.83
N ASN A 309 21.76 13.07 25.81
CA ASN A 309 20.67 12.14 26.09
C ASN A 309 19.50 12.36 25.11
N TRP A 310 19.45 11.55 24.04
CA TRP A 310 18.39 11.62 23.03
C TRP A 310 17.04 11.11 23.53
N GLY A 311 17.05 10.15 24.47
CA GLY A 311 15.83 9.58 25.05
C GLY A 311 14.97 10.61 25.79
N THR A 312 15.61 11.59 26.45
CA THR A 312 14.91 12.62 27.25
C THR A 312 14.89 14.01 26.63
N ARG A 313 15.52 14.19 25.46
CA ARG A 313 15.56 15.47 24.76
C ARG A 313 14.15 15.98 24.45
N ASN A 314 13.97 17.29 24.57
CA ASN A 314 12.65 17.90 24.38
C ASN A 314 12.13 17.71 22.94
N VAL A 315 10.93 17.16 22.76
CA VAL A 315 10.32 16.82 21.46
C VAL A 315 10.07 18.05 20.59
N TYR A 316 9.78 19.21 21.21
CA TYR A 316 9.49 20.46 20.52
C TYR A 316 10.74 21.33 20.28
N ASN A 317 11.84 21.02 20.96
CA ASN A 317 13.15 21.66 20.78
C ASN A 317 14.18 20.65 20.27
N TRP A 318 13.79 19.87 19.27
CA TRP A 318 14.63 18.82 18.71
C TRP A 318 15.82 19.38 17.93
N ALA A 319 15.56 20.36 17.07
CA ALA A 319 16.54 20.90 16.14
C ALA A 319 17.83 21.38 16.81
N HIS A 320 18.94 21.37 16.05
CA HIS A 320 20.22 21.87 16.55
C HIS A 320 20.07 23.32 17.09
N PRO A 321 20.53 23.61 18.32
CA PRO A 321 20.21 24.88 18.98
C PRO A 321 20.82 26.08 18.27
N ASN A 322 22.04 25.92 17.72
CA ASN A 322 22.85 27.03 17.22
C ASN A 322 23.00 27.06 15.69
N GLU A 323 22.32 26.16 14.97
CA GLU A 323 22.42 26.07 13.51
C GLU A 323 21.04 26.17 12.85
N PRO A 324 20.99 26.62 11.58
CA PRO A 324 19.74 26.68 10.82
C PRO A 324 19.20 25.27 10.56
N ARG A 325 17.94 25.05 10.92
CA ARG A 325 17.19 23.81 10.64
C ARG A 325 15.76 24.20 10.24
N PRO A 326 15.59 24.93 9.12
CA PRO A 326 14.33 25.57 8.76
C PRO A 326 13.19 24.57 8.62
N LEU A 327 13.44 23.37 8.09
CA LEU A 327 12.39 22.36 7.92
C LEU A 327 11.73 21.96 9.25
N PHE A 328 12.49 21.87 10.35
CA PHE A 328 11.90 21.64 11.67
C PHE A 328 11.42 22.94 12.32
N LYS A 329 12.31 23.94 12.39
CA LYS A 329 12.08 25.17 13.18
C LYS A 329 10.93 26.01 12.65
N ARG A 330 10.75 26.10 11.33
CA ARG A 330 9.69 26.93 10.72
C ARG A 330 8.37 26.20 10.61
N VAL A 331 8.39 24.91 10.27
CA VAL A 331 7.17 24.09 10.24
C VAL A 331 6.52 24.08 11.61
N LEU A 332 7.27 23.85 12.70
CA LEU A 332 6.71 23.87 14.05
C LEU A 332 6.43 25.26 14.63
N GLN A 333 6.74 26.34 13.90
CA GLN A 333 6.26 27.70 14.22
C GLN A 333 4.85 27.95 13.72
N VAL A 334 4.35 27.15 12.76
CA VAL A 334 2.95 27.18 12.33
C VAL A 334 2.12 26.47 13.41
N PRO A 335 1.10 27.13 14.01
CA PRO A 335 0.28 26.51 15.06
C PRO A 335 -0.38 25.20 14.62
N GLU A 336 -1.03 25.19 13.45
CA GLU A 336 -1.71 24.00 12.92
C GLU A 336 -0.75 22.81 12.72
N TYR A 337 0.45 23.05 12.18
CA TYR A 337 1.44 21.99 12.00
C TYR A 337 2.03 21.48 13.31
N ARG A 338 2.13 22.34 14.34
CA ARG A 338 2.55 21.95 15.68
C ARG A 338 1.50 21.07 16.36
N GLU A 339 0.22 21.40 16.19
CA GLU A 339 -0.90 20.60 16.69
C GLU A 339 -0.94 19.24 15.99
N ARG A 340 -0.81 19.20 14.66
CA ARG A 340 -0.70 17.95 13.89
C ARG A 340 0.53 17.12 14.27
N PHE A 341 1.69 17.75 14.48
CA PHE A 341 2.89 17.07 14.98
C PHE A 341 2.65 16.45 16.36
N THR A 342 1.97 17.17 17.26
CA THR A 342 1.60 16.65 18.60
C THR A 342 0.63 15.48 18.49
N TYR A 343 -0.36 15.57 17.60
CA TYR A 343 -1.27 14.48 17.28
C TYR A 343 -0.51 13.23 16.81
N TYR A 344 0.41 13.34 15.86
CA TYR A 344 1.19 12.19 15.39
C TYR A 344 2.11 11.61 16.47
N LEU A 345 2.72 12.45 17.32
CA LEU A 345 3.48 11.94 18.47
C LEU A 345 2.60 11.09 19.40
N GLN A 346 1.41 11.59 19.77
CA GLN A 346 0.47 10.85 20.62
C GLN A 346 0.01 9.56 19.93
N LEU A 347 -0.41 9.65 18.66
CA LEU A 347 -0.83 8.51 17.85
C LEU A 347 0.24 7.42 17.82
N PHE A 348 1.51 7.79 17.63
CA PHE A 348 2.60 6.82 17.59
C PHE A 348 2.91 6.26 18.97
N LEU A 349 2.93 7.08 20.03
CA LEU A 349 3.17 6.59 21.39
C LEU A 349 2.09 5.59 21.83
N ASP A 350 0.83 5.81 21.45
CA ASP A 350 -0.28 4.94 21.84
C ASP A 350 -0.31 3.64 21.04
N ASN A 351 -0.01 3.69 19.74
CA ASN A 351 -0.30 2.56 18.85
C ASN A 351 0.92 1.81 18.33
N VAL A 352 2.12 2.41 18.36
CA VAL A 352 3.29 1.85 17.66
C VAL A 352 4.55 1.86 18.51
N PHE A 353 4.90 2.99 19.12
CA PHE A 353 6.15 3.22 19.84
C PHE A 353 6.02 2.95 21.35
N ASN A 354 5.45 1.81 21.74
CA ASN A 354 5.28 1.43 23.14
C ASN A 354 5.78 0.00 23.41
N GLU A 355 5.87 -0.33 24.70
CA GLU A 355 6.41 -1.61 25.16
C GLU A 355 5.57 -2.81 24.70
N GLU A 356 4.24 -2.68 24.70
CA GLU A 356 3.31 -3.76 24.34
C GLU A 356 3.50 -4.19 22.87
N VAL A 357 3.75 -3.23 21.99
CA VAL A 357 3.95 -3.48 20.56
C VAL A 357 5.41 -3.82 20.24
N LEU A 358 6.35 -3.00 20.70
CA LEU A 358 7.75 -3.14 20.27
C LEU A 358 8.51 -4.26 20.96
N PHE A 359 8.22 -4.60 22.21
CA PHE A 359 9.05 -5.59 22.92
C PHE A 359 8.89 -7.00 22.32
N PRO A 360 7.66 -7.49 22.03
CA PRO A 360 7.50 -8.76 21.33
C PRO A 360 8.15 -8.75 19.94
N TYR A 361 8.06 -7.63 19.21
CA TYR A 361 8.66 -7.48 17.89
C TYR A 361 10.19 -7.59 17.95
N LEU A 362 10.82 -6.90 18.90
CA LEU A 362 12.26 -6.94 19.12
C LEU A 362 12.75 -8.32 19.56
N GLU A 363 11.99 -9.01 20.41
CA GLU A 363 12.33 -10.37 20.83
C GLU A 363 12.23 -11.38 19.68
N ASP A 364 11.23 -11.24 18.79
CA ASP A 364 11.14 -12.05 17.57
C ASP A 364 12.36 -11.85 16.66
N ILE A 365 12.73 -10.59 16.38
CA ILE A 365 13.96 -10.28 15.62
C ILE A 365 15.17 -10.93 16.29
N LYS A 366 15.34 -10.74 17.61
CA LYS A 366 16.47 -11.27 18.37
C LYS A 366 16.57 -12.79 18.21
N GLN A 367 15.47 -13.52 18.41
CA GLN A 367 15.44 -14.97 18.30
C GLN A 367 15.80 -15.46 16.89
N ARG A 368 15.30 -14.79 15.86
CA ARG A 368 15.59 -15.14 14.46
C ARG A 368 17.05 -14.96 14.10
N ILE A 369 17.68 -13.87 14.56
CA ILE A 369 19.03 -13.51 14.13
C ILE A 369 20.15 -14.01 15.07
N ALA A 370 19.82 -14.34 16.33
CA ALA A 370 20.78 -14.73 17.38
C ALA A 370 21.79 -15.81 16.95
N PRO A 371 21.41 -16.93 16.30
CA PRO A 371 22.37 -17.97 15.91
C PRO A 371 23.43 -17.45 14.93
N TYR A 372 23.03 -16.57 14.02
CA TYR A 372 23.89 -16.00 12.98
C TYR A 372 24.73 -14.84 13.51
N ALA A 373 24.17 -14.10 14.46
CA ALA A 373 24.84 -13.10 15.25
C ALA A 373 25.97 -13.70 16.11
N GLN A 374 25.74 -14.86 16.74
CA GLN A 374 26.74 -15.58 17.53
C GLN A 374 27.88 -16.12 16.67
N ALA A 375 27.56 -16.58 15.45
CA ALA A 375 28.53 -17.14 14.52
C ALA A 375 29.36 -16.08 13.78
N ASP A 376 29.02 -14.79 13.89
CA ASP A 376 29.63 -13.69 13.14
C ASP A 376 31.06 -13.39 13.61
N PRO A 377 32.11 -13.69 12.80
CA PRO A 377 33.49 -13.47 13.20
C PRO A 377 33.94 -12.02 13.06
N TYR A 378 33.16 -11.17 12.38
CA TYR A 378 33.49 -9.76 12.11
C TYR A 378 32.92 -8.80 13.16
N ARG A 379 31.89 -9.22 13.90
CA ARG A 379 31.28 -8.44 14.99
C ARG A 379 32.30 -7.79 15.95
N PRO A 380 33.34 -8.49 16.43
CA PRO A 380 34.24 -7.90 17.43
C PRO A 380 35.29 -6.94 16.83
N LEU A 381 35.43 -6.84 15.51
CA LEU A 381 36.62 -6.22 14.90
C LEU A 381 36.66 -4.70 15.01
N ASP A 382 35.51 -4.04 14.98
CA ASP A 382 35.43 -2.57 15.01
C ASP A 382 35.42 -2.02 16.44
N TYR A 383 34.54 -2.54 17.30
CA TYR A 383 34.32 -2.03 18.66
C TYR A 383 34.51 -3.08 19.76
N GLY A 384 34.86 -4.32 19.43
CA GLY A 384 35.00 -5.39 20.42
C GLY A 384 33.68 -5.99 20.91
N PHE A 385 32.56 -5.74 20.22
CA PHE A 385 31.26 -6.29 20.60
C PHE A 385 31.29 -7.82 20.67
N THR A 386 30.87 -8.34 21.82
CA THR A 386 30.71 -9.77 22.08
C THR A 386 29.29 -10.21 21.75
N TYR A 387 29.06 -11.53 21.77
CA TYR A 387 27.69 -12.06 21.70
C TYR A 387 26.87 -11.70 22.96
N VAL A 388 27.51 -11.51 24.11
CA VAL A 388 26.80 -11.02 25.30
C VAL A 388 26.31 -9.59 25.07
N ASP A 389 27.15 -8.72 24.49
CA ASP A 389 26.76 -7.35 24.16
C ASP A 389 25.59 -7.30 23.17
N PHE A 390 25.54 -8.24 22.21
CA PHE A 390 24.37 -8.41 21.34
C PHE A 390 23.11 -8.71 22.13
N GLU A 391 23.14 -9.68 23.04
CA GLU A 391 21.96 -10.07 23.82
C GLU A 391 21.51 -8.94 24.75
N THR A 392 22.48 -8.23 25.35
CA THR A 392 22.28 -7.09 26.24
C THR A 392 21.72 -5.88 25.49
N ALA A 393 22.17 -5.60 24.25
CA ALA A 393 21.74 -4.44 23.45
C ALA A 393 20.22 -4.36 23.21
N PHE A 394 19.50 -5.48 23.32
CA PHE A 394 18.04 -5.49 23.21
C PHE A 394 17.35 -4.98 24.47
N VAL A 395 17.96 -5.11 25.65
CA VAL A 395 17.30 -4.91 26.94
C VAL A 395 17.96 -3.78 27.73
N ASP A 396 19.25 -3.91 28.03
CA ASP A 396 19.97 -3.05 28.95
C ASP A 396 20.99 -2.15 28.24
N ASP A 397 21.40 -1.09 28.93
CA ASP A 397 22.44 -0.17 28.47
C ASP A 397 23.79 -0.87 28.41
N LEU A 398 24.57 -0.54 27.37
CA LEU A 398 25.88 -1.12 27.15
C LEU A 398 26.98 -0.14 27.61
N PRO A 399 28.09 -0.63 28.19
CA PRO A 399 29.18 0.22 28.67
C PRO A 399 30.10 0.74 27.54
N PHE A 400 29.57 0.95 26.33
CA PHE A 400 30.28 1.58 25.23
C PHE A 400 29.88 3.06 25.13
N PHE A 401 30.83 3.91 24.74
CA PHE A 401 30.64 5.35 24.77
C PHE A 401 29.58 5.86 23.78
N HIS A 402 29.15 5.04 22.81
CA HIS A 402 28.19 5.45 21.79
C HIS A 402 26.86 4.70 21.77
N THR A 403 26.62 3.85 22.77
CA THR A 403 25.38 3.06 22.89
C THR A 403 24.81 3.24 24.29
N ASP A 404 24.42 4.47 24.60
CA ASP A 404 23.92 4.89 25.91
C ASP A 404 22.69 4.09 26.35
N TYR A 405 21.93 3.54 25.40
CA TYR A 405 20.75 2.73 25.68
C TYR A 405 20.73 1.38 24.98
N GLY A 406 20.20 0.38 25.68
CA GLY A 406 19.59 -0.79 25.04
C GLY A 406 18.28 -0.42 24.34
N LEU A 407 17.81 -1.22 23.38
CA LEU A 407 16.61 -0.92 22.59
C LEU A 407 15.36 -0.73 23.47
N GLN A 408 15.06 -1.70 24.35
CA GLN A 408 13.91 -1.61 25.27
C GLN A 408 14.05 -0.43 26.24
N GLY A 409 15.24 -0.25 26.84
CA GLY A 409 15.54 0.89 27.72
C GLY A 409 15.33 2.26 27.05
N TYR A 410 15.76 2.39 25.79
CA TYR A 410 15.51 3.60 25.00
C TYR A 410 14.02 3.81 24.77
N ILE A 411 13.30 2.79 24.30
CA ILE A 411 11.86 2.88 24.00
C ILE A 411 11.07 3.31 25.24
N THR A 412 11.28 2.64 26.38
CA THR A 412 10.63 3.01 27.66
C THR A 412 10.96 4.44 28.06
N THR A 413 12.24 4.82 28.03
CA THR A 413 12.66 6.17 28.44
C THR A 413 12.04 7.22 27.52
N ARG A 414 12.09 6.98 26.21
CA ARG A 414 11.63 7.93 25.20
C ARG A 414 10.12 8.06 25.18
N HIS A 415 9.39 6.94 25.30
CA HIS A 415 7.93 6.95 25.39
C HIS A 415 7.47 7.78 26.58
N ASN A 416 7.96 7.48 27.78
CA ASN A 416 7.62 8.21 29.00
C ASN A 416 8.01 9.70 28.92
N SER A 417 9.21 9.98 28.41
CA SER A 417 9.67 11.36 28.30
C SER A 417 8.84 12.16 27.29
N ALA A 418 8.58 11.61 26.11
CA ALA A 418 7.75 12.27 25.09
C ALA A 418 6.33 12.48 25.60
N GLN A 419 5.69 11.45 26.17
CA GLN A 419 4.35 11.53 26.73
C GLN A 419 4.22 12.63 27.80
N SER A 420 5.24 12.79 28.66
CA SER A 420 5.25 13.83 29.70
C SER A 420 5.39 15.26 29.16
N GLN A 421 5.83 15.41 27.92
CA GLN A 421 6.08 16.70 27.28
C GLN A 421 4.95 17.15 26.36
N LEU A 422 4.07 16.25 25.92
CA LEU A 422 3.03 16.55 24.95
C LEU A 422 2.12 17.68 25.45
N GLU A 423 1.87 18.63 24.55
CA GLU A 423 0.90 19.69 24.77
C GLU A 423 -0.52 19.09 24.69
N ASN A 424 -1.41 19.48 25.61
CA ASN A 424 -2.82 19.09 25.52
C ASN A 424 -3.50 19.96 24.47
N THR A 425 -3.54 19.48 23.23
CA THR A 425 -4.09 20.20 22.08
C THR A 425 -5.23 19.43 21.45
N ASP A 426 -6.28 20.17 21.12
CA ASP A 426 -7.38 19.71 20.29
C ASP A 426 -7.05 20.08 18.85
N VAL A 427 -6.61 19.09 18.06
CA VAL A 427 -6.15 19.34 16.69
C VAL A 427 -7.40 19.55 15.83
N ALA A 428 -7.38 20.50 14.91
CA ALA A 428 -8.44 20.56 13.91
C ALA A 428 -8.42 19.29 13.04
N PRO A 429 -9.58 18.81 12.53
CA PRO A 429 -9.63 17.59 11.74
C PRO A 429 -8.58 17.55 10.63
N ILE A 430 -7.84 16.45 10.54
CA ILE A 430 -6.78 16.29 9.55
C ILE A 430 -7.36 15.60 8.31
N ILE A 431 -7.58 16.38 7.25
CA ILE A 431 -8.06 15.87 5.95
C ILE A 431 -6.85 15.48 5.10
N THR A 432 -6.79 14.21 4.68
CA THR A 432 -5.70 13.62 3.88
C THR A 432 -6.25 12.67 2.83
N TRP A 433 -5.42 12.25 1.88
CA TRP A 433 -5.78 11.20 0.89
C TRP A 433 -7.07 11.51 0.13
N VAL A 434 -7.21 12.76 -0.33
CA VAL A 434 -8.33 13.19 -1.16
C VAL A 434 -8.21 12.53 -2.52
N THR A 435 -9.25 11.81 -2.92
CA THR A 435 -9.24 10.98 -4.12
C THR A 435 -10.58 11.07 -4.84
N ASP A 436 -10.54 11.05 -6.16
CA ASP A 436 -11.72 11.03 -7.03
C ASP A 436 -11.71 9.80 -7.95
N ASN A 437 -12.83 9.57 -8.64
CA ASN A 437 -12.98 8.45 -9.57
C ASN A 437 -12.52 8.72 -11.02
N ASN A 438 -11.76 9.81 -11.25
CA ASN A 438 -11.39 10.32 -12.57
C ASN A 438 -12.55 10.32 -13.58
N PRO A 439 -13.71 10.92 -13.26
CA PRO A 439 -14.96 10.69 -14.00
C PRO A 439 -14.96 11.33 -15.39
N SER A 440 -15.61 10.66 -16.34
CA SER A 440 -15.95 11.27 -17.62
C SER A 440 -17.18 12.18 -17.52
N ALA A 441 -17.44 12.94 -18.59
CA ALA A 441 -18.59 13.83 -18.71
C ALA A 441 -19.96 13.15 -18.46
N TYR A 442 -20.05 11.82 -18.61
CA TYR A 442 -21.31 11.07 -18.53
C TYR A 442 -21.39 10.11 -17.34
N GLN A 443 -20.44 10.21 -16.41
CA GLN A 443 -20.41 9.41 -15.18
C GLN A 443 -20.60 10.29 -13.95
N ASP A 444 -21.18 9.70 -12.92
CA ASP A 444 -21.28 10.33 -11.62
C ASP A 444 -19.86 10.57 -11.06
N ILE A 445 -19.69 11.72 -10.42
CA ILE A 445 -18.42 12.17 -9.87
C ILE A 445 -18.41 11.78 -8.40
N ALA A 446 -17.51 10.87 -8.03
CA ALA A 446 -17.33 10.43 -6.67
C ALA A 446 -16.02 10.99 -6.10
N LEU A 447 -16.07 11.46 -4.86
CA LEU A 447 -14.93 11.98 -4.12
C LEU A 447 -14.88 11.31 -2.74
N SER A 448 -13.69 10.91 -2.30
CA SER A 448 -13.46 10.44 -0.94
C SER A 448 -12.22 11.08 -0.29
N ALA A 449 -12.17 11.12 1.04
CA ALA A 449 -11.01 11.59 1.79
C ALA A 449 -10.92 10.92 3.16
N GLN A 450 -9.71 10.71 3.66
CA GLN A 450 -9.49 10.30 5.06
C GLN A 450 -9.55 11.53 5.96
N VAL A 451 -10.33 11.43 7.04
CA VAL A 451 -10.40 12.48 8.06
C VAL A 451 -10.11 11.89 9.44
N ALA A 452 -9.04 12.37 10.07
CA ALA A 452 -8.60 11.92 11.39
C ALA A 452 -8.64 13.06 12.41
N ASP A 453 -9.03 12.76 13.64
CA ASP A 453 -9.22 13.76 14.69
C ASP A 453 -9.15 13.12 16.08
N ASN A 454 -8.73 13.87 17.12
CA ASN A 454 -8.67 13.35 18.50
C ASN A 454 -9.92 13.63 19.34
N ALA A 455 -10.79 14.54 18.92
CA ALA A 455 -12.09 14.79 19.52
C ALA A 455 -13.26 14.12 18.77
N GLY A 456 -13.00 13.61 17.57
CA GLY A 456 -13.97 12.95 16.70
C GLY A 456 -14.67 13.95 15.76
N VAL A 457 -14.93 13.51 14.53
CA VAL A 457 -15.46 14.34 13.45
C VAL A 457 -16.99 14.42 13.50
N THR A 458 -17.55 15.61 13.40
CA THR A 458 -19.02 15.82 13.33
C THR A 458 -19.53 16.01 11.92
N GLN A 459 -18.74 16.65 11.05
CA GLN A 459 -19.15 17.01 9.72
C GLN A 459 -17.95 17.05 8.78
N VAL A 460 -18.13 16.49 7.58
CA VAL A 460 -17.24 16.68 6.43
C VAL A 460 -18.08 17.17 5.27
N MET A 461 -17.61 18.21 4.58
CA MET A 461 -18.31 18.83 3.45
C MET A 461 -17.40 18.89 2.24
N TRP A 462 -17.97 18.58 1.07
CA TRP A 462 -17.40 18.83 -0.24
C TRP A 462 -18.02 20.08 -0.86
N CYS A 463 -17.22 21.12 -1.01
CA CYS A 463 -17.60 22.39 -1.60
C CYS A 463 -16.99 22.52 -3.00
N TYR A 464 -17.81 22.84 -4.01
CA TYR A 464 -17.36 22.91 -5.39
C TYR A 464 -18.03 24.03 -6.20
N ARG A 465 -17.43 24.34 -7.35
CA ARG A 465 -18.01 25.18 -8.40
C ARG A 465 -17.59 24.66 -9.78
N LEU A 466 -18.38 25.01 -10.81
CA LEU A 466 -18.16 24.56 -12.18
C LEU A 466 -17.60 25.69 -13.04
N ASN A 467 -16.52 25.41 -13.76
CA ASN A 467 -15.91 26.30 -14.76
C ASN A 467 -15.60 27.71 -14.23
N GLY A 468 -15.17 27.86 -12.97
CA GLY A 468 -14.84 29.17 -12.39
C GLY A 468 -16.01 30.11 -12.13
N ALA A 469 -17.26 29.66 -12.30
CA ALA A 469 -18.44 30.52 -12.21
C ALA A 469 -19.33 30.19 -11.00
N GLY A 470 -19.74 31.23 -10.27
CA GLY A 470 -20.80 31.14 -9.25
C GLY A 470 -20.32 31.17 -7.79
N THR A 471 -21.26 30.91 -6.88
CA THR A 471 -21.02 30.67 -5.45
C THR A 471 -20.79 29.19 -5.21
N ASP A 472 -19.86 28.86 -4.30
CA ASP A 472 -19.54 27.48 -3.96
C ASP A 472 -20.76 26.75 -3.39
N ILE A 473 -21.00 25.54 -3.87
CA ILE A 473 -22.06 24.64 -3.42
C ILE A 473 -21.42 23.58 -2.54
N CYS A 474 -21.89 23.41 -1.31
CA CYS A 474 -21.36 22.43 -0.37
C CYS A 474 -22.36 21.31 -0.11
N ILE A 475 -21.92 20.06 -0.27
CA ILE A 475 -22.68 18.85 0.06
C ILE A 475 -21.98 18.07 1.18
N PRO A 476 -22.72 17.37 2.05
CA PRO A 476 -22.12 16.53 3.07
C PRO A 476 -21.43 15.31 2.46
N MET A 477 -20.36 14.87 3.11
CA MET A 477 -19.74 13.57 2.90
C MET A 477 -20.05 12.64 4.07
N TYR A 478 -20.05 11.34 3.81
CA TYR A 478 -20.49 10.32 4.75
C TYR A 478 -19.44 9.21 4.87
N ASP A 479 -19.36 8.62 6.07
CA ASP A 479 -18.60 7.41 6.37
C ASP A 479 -19.63 6.31 6.71
N ASN A 480 -20.30 5.80 5.68
CA ASN A 480 -21.44 4.89 5.74
C ASN A 480 -21.27 3.61 4.91
N GLY A 481 -20.12 3.41 4.26
CA GLY A 481 -19.84 2.26 3.41
C GLY A 481 -20.43 2.39 2.00
N GLN A 482 -20.71 3.62 1.53
CA GLN A 482 -21.21 3.97 0.20
C GLN A 482 -20.41 5.15 -0.37
N HIS A 483 -20.55 5.45 -1.67
CA HIS A 483 -19.88 6.62 -2.28
C HIS A 483 -18.34 6.57 -2.29
N LEU A 484 -17.77 5.38 -2.50
CA LEU A 484 -16.31 5.12 -2.48
C LEU A 484 -15.63 5.44 -1.14
N ASP A 485 -16.37 5.40 -0.03
CA ASP A 485 -15.85 5.69 1.30
C ASP A 485 -15.28 4.47 2.04
N GLY A 486 -15.28 3.27 1.45
CA GLY A 486 -14.72 2.08 2.11
C GLY A 486 -15.73 1.41 3.05
N ALA A 487 -15.31 1.12 4.28
CA ALA A 487 -16.15 0.45 5.27
C ALA A 487 -16.72 1.45 6.27
N ALA A 488 -18.00 1.34 6.60
CA ALA A 488 -18.64 2.29 7.53
C ALA A 488 -17.90 2.39 8.88
N GLY A 489 -17.55 3.61 9.27
CA GLY A 489 -16.85 3.97 10.50
C GLY A 489 -15.32 3.85 10.45
N ASP A 490 -14.72 3.74 9.27
CA ASP A 490 -13.25 3.63 9.10
C ASP A 490 -12.55 5.01 9.01
N GLY A 491 -13.31 6.10 9.06
CA GLY A 491 -12.81 7.47 9.01
C GLY A 491 -12.57 7.99 7.59
N ARG A 492 -12.89 7.21 6.56
CA ARG A 492 -12.94 7.67 5.18
C ARG A 492 -14.35 8.15 4.86
N TYR A 493 -14.43 9.36 4.33
CA TYR A 493 -15.69 10.03 4.00
C TYR A 493 -15.83 10.11 2.49
N GLY A 494 -17.01 9.79 1.95
CA GLY A 494 -17.32 9.83 0.53
C GLY A 494 -18.58 10.64 0.21
N ALA A 495 -18.65 11.17 -1.01
CA ALA A 495 -19.83 11.80 -1.58
C ALA A 495 -19.84 11.70 -3.11
N GLU A 496 -21.02 11.84 -3.70
CA GLU A 496 -21.24 11.75 -5.14
C GLU A 496 -22.03 12.94 -5.68
N LEU A 497 -21.68 13.36 -6.90
CA LEU A 497 -22.44 14.28 -7.73
C LEU A 497 -22.93 13.57 -9.00
N PRO A 498 -24.13 13.88 -9.50
CA PRO A 498 -24.57 13.37 -10.79
C PRO A 498 -23.65 13.82 -11.94
N ALA A 499 -23.57 13.00 -12.99
CA ALA A 499 -22.83 13.34 -14.20
C ALA A 499 -23.12 14.75 -14.74
N LEU A 500 -22.07 15.47 -15.14
CA LEU A 500 -22.21 16.83 -15.69
C LEU A 500 -22.86 16.87 -17.06
N ASN A 501 -22.85 15.74 -17.79
CA ASN A 501 -23.29 15.59 -19.17
C ASN A 501 -22.59 16.53 -20.16
N ALA A 502 -21.41 17.03 -19.79
CA ALA A 502 -20.57 17.90 -20.59
C ALA A 502 -19.13 17.88 -20.07
N VAL A 503 -18.17 18.14 -20.96
CA VAL A 503 -16.79 18.44 -20.57
C VAL A 503 -16.76 19.74 -19.77
N GLY A 504 -15.87 19.81 -18.79
CA GLY A 504 -15.77 20.97 -17.91
C GLY A 504 -14.68 20.80 -16.89
N MET A 505 -14.55 21.79 -16.02
CA MET A 505 -13.58 21.78 -14.93
C MET A 505 -14.31 22.02 -13.62
N LEU A 506 -14.08 21.13 -12.66
CA LEU A 506 -14.62 21.18 -11.32
C LEU A 506 -13.53 21.69 -10.38
N GLU A 507 -13.75 22.86 -9.77
CA GLU A 507 -12.88 23.38 -8.72
C GLU A 507 -13.52 23.06 -7.37
N TYR A 508 -12.79 22.42 -6.48
CA TYR A 508 -13.35 22.00 -5.20
C TYR A 508 -12.37 22.08 -4.02
N TYR A 509 -12.95 22.03 -2.83
CA TYR A 509 -12.24 21.87 -1.57
C TYR A 509 -13.13 21.13 -0.58
N LEU A 510 -12.48 20.60 0.46
CA LEU A 510 -13.09 19.91 1.56
C LEU A 510 -12.99 20.75 2.83
N THR A 511 -13.98 20.65 3.70
CA THR A 511 -13.92 21.17 5.07
C THR A 511 -14.38 20.12 6.05
N ALA A 512 -13.78 20.09 7.23
CA ALA A 512 -14.19 19.20 8.31
C ALA A 512 -14.32 19.97 9.62
N VAL A 513 -15.24 19.51 10.47
CA VAL A 513 -15.53 20.05 11.80
C VAL A 513 -15.55 18.90 12.80
N ASP A 514 -14.96 19.08 13.97
CA ASP A 514 -14.95 18.09 15.05
C ASP A 514 -16.09 18.32 16.08
N ASN A 515 -16.06 17.55 17.18
CA ASN A 515 -17.02 17.65 18.28
C ASN A 515 -16.85 18.88 19.18
N THR A 516 -15.72 19.58 19.11
CA THR A 516 -15.42 20.76 19.94
C THR A 516 -15.62 22.07 19.16
N GLY A 517 -15.75 21.98 17.84
CA GLY A 517 -15.98 23.09 16.91
C GLY A 517 -14.72 23.56 16.18
N GLN A 518 -13.59 22.85 16.28
CA GLN A 518 -12.43 23.14 15.44
C GLN A 518 -12.73 22.79 13.99
N GLN A 519 -12.09 23.51 13.06
CA GLN A 519 -12.37 23.38 11.64
C GLN A 519 -11.07 23.39 10.83
N SER A 520 -11.07 22.60 9.76
CA SER A 520 -9.98 22.56 8.80
C SER A 520 -10.51 22.59 7.36
N ARG A 521 -9.60 22.84 6.42
CA ARG A 521 -9.89 22.89 4.98
C ARG A 521 -8.76 22.25 4.18
N LYS A 522 -9.10 21.48 3.15
CA LYS A 522 -8.14 20.95 2.17
C LYS A 522 -8.58 21.23 0.71
N PRO A 523 -7.72 21.78 -0.16
CA PRO A 523 -6.39 22.31 0.16
C PRO A 523 -6.50 23.51 1.11
N VAL A 524 -5.44 23.81 1.86
CA VAL A 524 -5.41 24.94 2.81
C VAL A 524 -5.74 26.27 2.10
N CYS A 525 -5.37 26.38 0.84
CA CYS A 525 -5.63 27.51 -0.05
C CYS A 525 -6.02 27.05 -1.44
N GLY A 526 -6.74 27.90 -2.18
CA GLY A 526 -7.11 27.60 -3.56
C GLY A 526 -8.09 26.43 -3.66
N PHE A 527 -8.03 25.69 -4.75
CA PHE A 527 -8.93 24.58 -5.05
C PHE A 527 -8.10 23.40 -5.58
N TYR A 528 -8.60 22.19 -5.36
CA TYR A 528 -8.30 21.09 -6.27
C TYR A 528 -9.02 21.36 -7.60
N GLU A 529 -8.39 20.97 -8.70
CA GLU A 529 -8.95 21.09 -10.04
C GLU A 529 -9.13 19.69 -10.61
N LEU A 530 -10.37 19.31 -10.92
CA LEU A 530 -10.70 18.06 -11.57
C LEU A 530 -11.22 18.35 -12.98
N GLN A 531 -10.43 17.95 -13.98
CA GLN A 531 -10.80 18.09 -15.38
C GLN A 531 -11.71 16.96 -15.82
N ILE A 532 -12.94 17.30 -16.21
CA ILE A 532 -13.95 16.36 -16.71
C ILE A 532 -13.87 16.32 -18.23
N ASN A 533 -13.45 15.18 -18.76
CA ASN A 533 -13.25 14.97 -20.19
C ASN A 533 -14.32 14.06 -20.80
N ASP A 534 -14.42 14.09 -22.12
CA ASP A 534 -15.29 13.19 -22.87
C ASP A 534 -14.54 11.88 -23.15
N ALA A 535 -14.92 10.81 -22.47
CA ALA A 535 -14.40 9.46 -22.67
C ALA A 535 -15.42 8.61 -23.46
N THR A 536 -15.67 8.97 -24.72
CA THR A 536 -16.70 8.35 -25.59
C THR A 536 -16.30 7.02 -26.22
N LEU A 537 -15.40 6.24 -25.59
CA LEU A 537 -15.03 4.92 -26.12
C LEU A 537 -16.15 3.91 -25.83
N PRO A 538 -16.67 3.20 -26.86
CA PRO A 538 -17.79 2.28 -26.69
C PRO A 538 -17.32 0.93 -26.14
N LEU A 539 -16.74 0.96 -24.94
CA LEU A 539 -16.13 -0.17 -24.26
C LEU A 539 -16.74 -0.30 -22.87
N ALA A 540 -17.01 -1.53 -22.45
CA ALA A 540 -17.50 -1.83 -21.12
C ALA A 540 -16.68 -2.95 -20.48
N ILE A 541 -16.52 -2.88 -19.16
CA ILE A 541 -16.20 -4.06 -18.36
C ILE A 541 -17.47 -4.90 -18.30
N ASN A 542 -17.43 -6.06 -18.95
CA ASN A 542 -18.60 -6.90 -19.18
C ASN A 542 -18.80 -7.93 -18.09
N GLU A 543 -17.72 -8.60 -17.67
CA GLU A 543 -17.76 -9.70 -16.70
C GLU A 543 -16.44 -9.74 -15.90
N VAL A 544 -16.52 -10.07 -14.62
CA VAL A 544 -15.37 -10.14 -13.69
C VAL A 544 -15.52 -11.37 -12.80
N MET A 545 -14.39 -12.07 -12.60
CA MET A 545 -14.26 -13.14 -11.61
C MET A 545 -12.99 -12.93 -10.79
N ALA A 546 -13.16 -12.54 -9.52
CA ALA A 546 -12.07 -12.29 -8.56
C ALA A 546 -11.69 -13.51 -7.69
N ALA A 547 -12.22 -14.70 -8.04
CA ALA A 547 -11.87 -15.95 -7.35
C ALA A 547 -12.10 -17.14 -8.29
N ASN A 548 -11.19 -17.38 -9.22
CA ASN A 548 -11.28 -18.51 -10.12
C ASN A 548 -10.59 -19.76 -9.54
N SER A 549 -11.21 -20.93 -9.67
CA SER A 549 -10.59 -22.21 -9.25
C SER A 549 -10.87 -23.37 -10.18
N SER A 550 -11.81 -23.20 -11.12
CA SER A 550 -12.25 -24.28 -12.02
C SER A 550 -12.98 -23.82 -13.28
N THR A 551 -13.23 -22.52 -13.50
CA THR A 551 -14.09 -22.06 -14.60
C THR A 551 -13.38 -22.08 -15.94
N ILE A 552 -12.29 -21.33 -16.04
CA ILE A 552 -11.42 -21.25 -17.22
C ILE A 552 -9.98 -21.21 -16.75
N ALA A 553 -9.11 -21.96 -17.42
CA ALA A 553 -7.68 -21.88 -17.19
C ALA A 553 -7.05 -20.94 -18.22
N ASP A 554 -5.99 -20.26 -17.82
CA ASP A 554 -5.19 -19.41 -18.68
C ASP A 554 -4.33 -20.23 -19.67
N ASN A 555 -3.44 -19.56 -20.40
CA ASN A 555 -2.57 -20.22 -21.38
C ASN A 555 -1.47 -21.09 -20.74
N PHE A 556 -1.22 -20.96 -19.43
CA PHE A 556 -0.27 -21.75 -18.65
C PHE A 556 -0.94 -22.87 -17.83
N GLY A 557 -2.27 -22.91 -17.80
CA GLY A 557 -3.08 -23.94 -17.13
C GLY A 557 -3.46 -23.58 -15.69
N GLU A 558 -3.31 -22.32 -15.30
CA GLU A 558 -3.61 -21.73 -14.02
C GLU A 558 -5.04 -21.16 -14.03
N TYR A 559 -5.69 -21.12 -12.86
CA TYR A 559 -7.06 -20.62 -12.71
C TYR A 559 -7.03 -19.26 -12.04
N ASP A 560 -6.58 -18.25 -12.78
CA ASP A 560 -6.47 -16.89 -12.27
C ASP A 560 -7.74 -16.08 -12.42
N ASP A 561 -7.77 -14.99 -11.68
CA ASP A 561 -8.83 -14.01 -11.74
C ASP A 561 -8.81 -13.33 -13.10
N TRP A 562 -9.97 -12.90 -13.57
CA TRP A 562 -10.06 -12.36 -14.92
C TRP A 562 -11.10 -11.26 -15.04
N VAL A 563 -10.83 -10.39 -16.00
CA VAL A 563 -11.68 -9.28 -16.41
C VAL A 563 -11.98 -9.45 -17.89
N GLU A 564 -13.25 -9.36 -18.25
CA GLU A 564 -13.70 -9.38 -19.64
C GLU A 564 -14.19 -8.00 -20.07
N LEU A 565 -13.68 -7.54 -21.22
CA LEU A 565 -14.14 -6.32 -21.86
C LEU A 565 -15.05 -6.65 -23.05
N TYR A 566 -16.05 -5.80 -23.29
CA TYR A 566 -16.94 -5.90 -24.43
C TYR A 566 -16.96 -4.60 -25.23
N ASN A 567 -16.68 -4.69 -26.54
CA ASN A 567 -16.88 -3.60 -27.48
C ASN A 567 -18.31 -3.62 -27.99
N TYR A 568 -19.17 -2.77 -27.42
CA TYR A 568 -20.58 -2.73 -27.75
C TYR A 568 -20.94 -1.93 -29.01
N SER A 569 -19.93 -1.53 -29.81
CA SER A 569 -20.13 -0.81 -31.06
C SER A 569 -20.06 -1.70 -32.30
N ASP A 570 -20.53 -1.14 -33.42
CA ASP A 570 -20.46 -1.77 -34.75
C ASP A 570 -19.10 -1.58 -35.45
N VAL A 571 -18.08 -1.05 -34.77
CA VAL A 571 -16.74 -0.84 -35.31
C VAL A 571 -15.65 -1.36 -34.36
N PRO A 572 -14.46 -1.75 -34.87
CA PRO A 572 -13.36 -2.13 -34.00
C PRO A 572 -12.88 -0.98 -33.10
N VAL A 573 -12.58 -1.30 -31.84
CA VAL A 573 -12.01 -0.36 -30.85
C VAL A 573 -10.54 -0.71 -30.62
N PHE A 574 -9.67 0.29 -30.74
CA PHE A 574 -8.24 0.15 -30.45
C PHE A 574 -7.96 0.49 -28.98
N LEU A 575 -7.27 -0.40 -28.26
CA LEU A 575 -6.98 -0.23 -26.84
C LEU A 575 -5.63 0.44 -26.56
N GLY A 576 -4.73 0.50 -27.53
CA GLY A 576 -3.39 1.04 -27.30
C GLY A 576 -3.40 2.43 -26.67
N GLY A 577 -2.59 2.60 -25.63
CA GLY A 577 -2.51 3.83 -24.82
C GLY A 577 -3.61 4.00 -23.77
N ARG A 578 -4.51 3.04 -23.58
CA ARG A 578 -5.47 3.04 -22.45
C ARG A 578 -4.90 2.22 -21.30
N TYR A 579 -5.58 2.27 -20.16
CA TYR A 579 -5.16 1.56 -18.95
C TYR A 579 -6.30 0.79 -18.30
N LEU A 580 -6.00 -0.34 -17.68
CA LEU A 580 -6.88 -1.08 -16.78
C LEU A 580 -6.34 -0.94 -15.34
N SER A 581 -7.22 -0.65 -14.39
CA SER A 581 -6.82 -0.51 -12.98
C SER A 581 -7.95 -0.89 -12.03
N ASP A 582 -7.60 -1.61 -10.96
CA ASP A 582 -8.45 -1.89 -9.79
C ASP A 582 -8.54 -0.71 -8.82
N ASN A 583 -7.80 0.37 -9.09
CA ASN A 583 -7.70 1.52 -8.22
C ASN A 583 -7.94 2.81 -9.02
N PRO A 584 -9.08 3.49 -8.83
CA PRO A 584 -9.42 4.67 -9.63
C PRO A 584 -8.50 5.86 -9.36
N THR A 585 -7.73 5.80 -8.27
CA THR A 585 -6.76 6.83 -7.85
C THR A 585 -5.36 6.58 -8.42
N ASN A 586 -5.14 5.38 -8.94
CA ASN A 586 -3.95 4.98 -9.70
C ASN A 586 -4.42 4.45 -11.07
N PRO A 587 -4.96 5.31 -11.95
CA PRO A 587 -5.67 4.87 -13.15
C PRO A 587 -4.76 4.23 -14.21
N ASP A 588 -3.44 4.29 -14.05
CA ASP A 588 -2.46 3.84 -15.03
C ASP A 588 -1.65 2.60 -14.63
N LYS A 589 -2.18 1.77 -13.71
CA LYS A 589 -1.57 0.49 -13.29
C LYS A 589 -1.10 -0.36 -14.47
N TRP A 590 -2.02 -0.83 -15.30
CA TRP A 590 -1.68 -1.71 -16.42
C TRP A 590 -2.07 -1.10 -17.76
N ALA A 591 -1.08 -0.85 -18.62
CA ALA A 591 -1.31 -0.34 -19.96
C ALA A 591 -1.78 -1.47 -20.90
N PHE A 592 -2.86 -1.22 -21.65
CA PHE A 592 -3.28 -2.16 -22.68
C PHE A 592 -2.20 -2.28 -23.78
N PRO A 593 -1.97 -3.49 -24.31
CA PRO A 593 -1.15 -3.66 -25.51
C PRO A 593 -1.82 -3.02 -26.72
N ASP A 594 -1.06 -2.85 -27.81
CA ASP A 594 -1.56 -2.33 -29.09
C ASP A 594 -2.45 -3.35 -29.81
N ILE A 595 -3.68 -3.54 -29.31
CA ILE A 595 -4.65 -4.51 -29.81
C ILE A 595 -6.00 -3.87 -30.14
N TRP A 596 -6.78 -4.58 -30.95
CA TRP A 596 -8.12 -4.18 -31.35
C TRP A 596 -9.14 -5.21 -30.85
N ILE A 597 -10.20 -4.74 -30.21
CA ILE A 597 -11.42 -5.55 -30.01
C ILE A 597 -12.30 -5.30 -31.23
N GLN A 598 -12.66 -6.34 -31.97
CA GLN A 598 -13.56 -6.18 -33.12
C GLN A 598 -14.96 -5.78 -32.66
N ALA A 599 -15.79 -5.35 -33.61
CA ALA A 599 -17.18 -4.97 -33.33
C ALA A 599 -17.94 -6.13 -32.67
N GLN A 600 -18.62 -5.87 -31.55
CA GLN A 600 -19.42 -6.85 -30.81
C GLN A 600 -18.65 -8.10 -30.34
N GLU A 601 -17.34 -7.98 -30.11
CA GLU A 601 -16.50 -9.05 -29.57
C GLU A 601 -16.05 -8.76 -28.13
N HIS A 602 -15.62 -9.82 -27.45
CA HIS A 602 -15.11 -9.80 -26.08
C HIS A 602 -13.59 -9.98 -26.02
N LEU A 603 -12.97 -9.47 -24.97
CA LEU A 603 -11.55 -9.67 -24.68
C LEU A 603 -11.36 -10.07 -23.22
N LEU A 604 -10.75 -11.22 -22.99
CA LEU A 604 -10.33 -11.68 -21.66
C LEU A 604 -8.94 -11.18 -21.32
N ILE A 605 -8.78 -10.78 -20.05
CA ILE A 605 -7.55 -10.28 -19.45
C ILE A 605 -7.40 -10.98 -18.11
N TRP A 606 -6.20 -11.50 -17.82
CA TRP A 606 -5.87 -12.19 -16.59
C TRP A 606 -5.35 -11.19 -15.56
N ALA A 607 -6.01 -11.16 -14.41
CA ALA A 607 -5.63 -10.34 -13.26
C ALA A 607 -4.86 -11.18 -12.24
N ASP A 608 -3.60 -11.45 -12.55
CA ASP A 608 -2.79 -12.48 -11.88
C ASP A 608 -1.49 -11.96 -11.22
N ASP A 609 -1.16 -10.68 -11.42
CA ASP A 609 0.12 -10.09 -11.00
C ASP A 609 1.35 -10.77 -11.64
N ASP A 610 1.21 -11.31 -12.87
CA ASP A 610 2.30 -11.96 -13.60
C ASP A 610 2.38 -11.56 -15.09
N THR A 611 2.85 -10.34 -15.33
CA THR A 611 3.10 -9.82 -16.69
C THR A 611 4.09 -10.65 -17.54
N ASN A 612 4.83 -11.61 -16.96
CA ASN A 612 5.74 -12.48 -17.73
C ASN A 612 4.99 -13.51 -18.60
N GLN A 613 3.73 -13.79 -18.27
CA GLN A 613 2.91 -14.78 -18.97
C GLN A 613 2.34 -14.25 -20.29
N GLY A 614 2.26 -12.94 -20.45
CA GLY A 614 1.99 -12.34 -21.75
C GLY A 614 1.34 -10.97 -21.68
N PRO A 615 1.05 -10.37 -22.84
CA PRO A 615 0.54 -9.01 -22.94
C PRO A 615 -0.92 -8.85 -22.47
N LEU A 616 -1.58 -9.91 -22.00
CA LEU A 616 -2.95 -9.89 -21.45
C LEU A 616 -2.97 -10.34 -19.98
N HIS A 617 -1.81 -10.35 -19.32
CA HIS A 617 -1.65 -10.62 -17.89
C HIS A 617 -1.26 -9.31 -17.22
N THR A 618 -2.00 -8.91 -16.19
CA THR A 618 -1.81 -7.62 -15.51
C THR A 618 -0.70 -7.69 -14.45
N ASP A 619 -0.29 -6.53 -13.95
CA ASP A 619 0.61 -6.38 -12.80
C ASP A 619 -0.16 -6.20 -11.48
N PHE A 620 -1.37 -6.78 -11.42
CA PHE A 620 -2.20 -6.79 -10.22
C PHE A 620 -3.17 -7.97 -10.22
N LYS A 621 -3.71 -8.29 -9.04
CA LYS A 621 -4.72 -9.32 -8.83
C LYS A 621 -5.95 -8.74 -8.16
N LEU A 622 -7.12 -9.36 -8.40
CA LEU A 622 -8.37 -8.90 -7.83
C LEU A 622 -8.58 -9.38 -6.37
N ASP A 623 -9.25 -8.59 -5.54
CA ASP A 623 -9.65 -8.95 -4.17
C ASP A 623 -11.04 -9.60 -4.15
N ALA A 624 -11.10 -10.88 -3.76
CA ALA A 624 -12.34 -11.62 -3.58
C ALA A 624 -13.27 -11.03 -2.48
N ALA A 625 -12.80 -10.12 -1.62
CA ALA A 625 -13.64 -9.36 -0.70
C ALA A 625 -14.45 -8.24 -1.40
N GLY A 626 -14.12 -7.91 -2.65
CA GLY A 626 -14.76 -6.85 -3.43
C GLY A 626 -13.93 -5.57 -3.46
N GLU A 627 -13.90 -4.93 -4.62
CA GLU A 627 -13.12 -3.72 -4.90
C GLU A 627 -13.64 -3.02 -6.18
N PHE A 628 -12.94 -1.98 -6.62
CA PHE A 628 -13.20 -1.29 -7.89
C PHE A 628 -12.44 -1.96 -9.04
N ILE A 629 -12.96 -1.84 -10.27
CA ILE A 629 -12.22 -2.12 -11.50
C ILE A 629 -12.67 -1.14 -12.60
N GLY A 630 -11.71 -0.60 -13.36
CA GLY A 630 -11.99 0.44 -14.35
C GLY A 630 -11.00 0.50 -15.52
N ILE A 631 -11.48 1.03 -16.64
CA ILE A 631 -10.75 1.31 -17.87
C ILE A 631 -10.57 2.82 -17.97
N PHE A 632 -9.35 3.28 -18.20
CA PHE A 632 -9.01 4.70 -18.21
C PHE A 632 -8.39 5.12 -19.54
N GLU A 633 -8.67 6.36 -19.94
CA GLU A 633 -8.01 7.03 -21.05
C GLU A 633 -6.52 7.31 -20.74
N ASN A 634 -5.77 7.87 -21.69
CA ASN A 634 -4.37 8.24 -21.45
C ASN A 634 -4.20 9.54 -20.66
N ALA A 635 -2.96 9.84 -20.27
CA ALA A 635 -2.55 11.08 -19.60
C ALA A 635 -2.98 12.36 -20.34
N ALA A 636 -3.06 12.36 -21.68
CA ALA A 636 -3.48 13.56 -22.44
C ALA A 636 -4.97 13.89 -22.26
N ASN A 637 -5.77 12.89 -21.88
CA ASN A 637 -7.17 13.02 -21.52
C ASN A 637 -7.38 12.93 -20.00
N ASN A 638 -6.33 13.21 -19.21
CA ASN A 638 -6.33 13.17 -17.75
C ASN A 638 -6.83 11.85 -17.16
N TYR A 639 -6.55 10.73 -17.84
CA TYR A 639 -6.98 9.41 -17.42
C TYR A 639 -8.49 9.31 -17.13
N ALA A 640 -9.33 10.00 -17.91
CA ALA A 640 -10.77 9.93 -17.71
C ALA A 640 -11.28 8.48 -17.78
N LEU A 641 -12.15 8.09 -16.84
CA LEU A 641 -12.76 6.79 -16.74
C LEU A 641 -13.68 6.55 -17.95
N ILE A 642 -13.38 5.49 -18.70
CA ILE A 642 -14.18 5.03 -19.84
C ILE A 642 -15.35 4.20 -19.32
N ASP A 643 -15.05 3.14 -18.55
CA ASP A 643 -16.04 2.33 -17.87
C ASP A 643 -15.43 1.68 -16.62
N GLY A 644 -16.24 1.46 -15.59
CA GLY A 644 -15.81 0.81 -14.37
C GLY A 644 -16.95 0.65 -13.37
N PHE A 645 -16.76 -0.23 -12.40
CA PHE A 645 -17.70 -0.43 -11.30
C PHE A 645 -17.02 -1.02 -10.08
N VAL A 646 -17.69 -0.90 -8.92
CA VAL A 646 -17.32 -1.61 -7.70
C VAL A 646 -18.09 -2.91 -7.62
N PHE A 647 -17.42 -4.02 -7.34
CA PHE A 647 -18.04 -5.31 -7.06
C PHE A 647 -17.87 -5.68 -5.59
N GLY A 648 -18.86 -6.43 -5.06
CA GLY A 648 -18.81 -6.93 -3.69
C GLY A 648 -18.12 -8.30 -3.59
N PRO A 649 -18.07 -8.88 -2.37
CA PRO A 649 -17.41 -10.15 -2.12
C PRO A 649 -17.83 -11.26 -3.09
N GLN A 650 -16.84 -11.94 -3.67
CA GLN A 650 -17.01 -13.08 -4.56
C GLN A 650 -16.67 -14.40 -3.86
N SER A 651 -17.53 -15.39 -4.06
CA SER A 651 -17.20 -16.78 -3.76
C SER A 651 -16.52 -17.44 -4.96
N SER A 652 -15.73 -18.47 -4.74
CA SER A 652 -14.98 -19.12 -5.82
C SER A 652 -15.91 -19.58 -6.96
N ASN A 653 -15.51 -19.27 -8.20
CA ASN A 653 -16.23 -19.55 -9.45
C ASN A 653 -17.57 -18.80 -9.60
N SER A 654 -17.77 -17.74 -8.83
CA SER A 654 -18.87 -16.79 -9.02
C SER A 654 -18.36 -15.62 -9.87
N ALA A 655 -19.12 -15.27 -10.90
CA ALA A 655 -18.86 -14.10 -11.72
C ALA A 655 -19.91 -13.02 -11.47
N VAL A 656 -19.51 -11.77 -11.64
CA VAL A 656 -20.42 -10.64 -11.77
C VAL A 656 -20.27 -10.05 -13.16
N GLY A 657 -21.38 -9.68 -13.77
CA GLY A 657 -21.37 -9.17 -15.14
C GLY A 657 -22.60 -8.33 -15.46
N ARG A 658 -22.52 -7.62 -16.58
CA ARG A 658 -23.59 -6.76 -17.09
C ARG A 658 -24.62 -7.57 -17.86
N LEU A 659 -25.90 -7.34 -17.57
CA LEU A 659 -27.01 -8.00 -18.26
C LEU A 659 -28.07 -6.98 -18.68
N PRO A 660 -28.27 -6.72 -19.99
CA PRO A 660 -27.52 -7.27 -21.13
C PRO A 660 -26.07 -6.76 -21.19
N ASP A 661 -25.21 -7.45 -21.96
CA ASP A 661 -23.80 -7.09 -22.16
C ASP A 661 -23.59 -5.59 -22.45
N GLY A 662 -22.55 -5.02 -21.87
CA GLY A 662 -22.12 -3.62 -22.03
C GLY A 662 -23.04 -2.54 -21.46
N PHE A 663 -24.35 -2.78 -21.35
CA PHE A 663 -25.33 -1.75 -20.96
C PHE A 663 -26.08 -2.05 -19.66
N GLY A 664 -26.14 -3.32 -19.29
CA GLY A 664 -26.91 -3.81 -18.16
C GLY A 664 -26.37 -3.38 -16.80
N ALA A 665 -27.24 -3.52 -15.79
CA ALA A 665 -26.81 -3.49 -14.41
C ALA A 665 -25.83 -4.63 -14.15
N VAL A 666 -24.78 -4.34 -13.37
CA VAL A 666 -23.85 -5.36 -12.87
C VAL A 666 -24.59 -6.20 -11.84
N GLN A 667 -24.60 -7.51 -12.04
CA GLN A 667 -25.22 -8.47 -11.14
C GLN A 667 -24.49 -9.82 -11.21
N ALA A 668 -24.85 -10.75 -10.34
CA ALA A 668 -24.32 -12.11 -10.41
C ALA A 668 -24.79 -12.80 -11.70
N VAL A 669 -23.85 -13.40 -12.43
CA VAL A 669 -24.08 -14.09 -13.71
C VAL A 669 -23.50 -15.50 -13.67
N SER A 670 -23.93 -16.35 -14.61
CA SER A 670 -23.21 -17.60 -14.85
C SER A 670 -21.90 -17.29 -15.56
N PRO A 671 -20.74 -17.86 -15.16
CA PRO A 671 -19.45 -17.58 -15.80
C PRO A 671 -19.48 -17.83 -17.31
N THR A 672 -19.25 -16.81 -18.12
CA THR A 672 -19.35 -16.86 -19.59
C THR A 672 -18.11 -16.32 -20.32
N PRO A 673 -16.88 -16.72 -19.94
CA PRO A 673 -15.66 -16.15 -20.51
C PRO A 673 -15.60 -16.31 -22.04
N GLY A 674 -15.43 -15.19 -22.72
CA GLY A 674 -15.39 -15.06 -24.18
C GLY A 674 -16.76 -15.06 -24.86
N GLY A 675 -17.86 -14.84 -24.13
CA GLY A 675 -19.20 -14.88 -24.70
C GLY A 675 -20.24 -14.07 -23.92
N PRO A 676 -21.50 -14.03 -24.40
CA PRO A 676 -22.53 -13.19 -23.79
C PRO A 676 -22.92 -13.61 -22.38
N ASN A 677 -23.09 -12.64 -21.48
CA ASN A 677 -23.50 -12.89 -20.11
C ASN A 677 -24.86 -13.58 -20.04
N MET A 678 -24.98 -14.55 -19.13
CA MET A 678 -26.23 -15.25 -18.86
C MET A 678 -26.68 -15.04 -17.42
N ALA A 679 -27.95 -14.69 -17.24
CA ALA A 679 -28.56 -14.65 -15.92
C ALA A 679 -28.41 -16.02 -15.23
N ILE A 680 -28.18 -16.02 -13.92
CA ILE A 680 -28.28 -17.21 -13.09
C ILE A 680 -29.76 -17.60 -13.06
N THR A 681 -30.24 -18.35 -14.07
CA THR A 681 -31.66 -18.69 -14.18
C THR A 681 -32.10 -19.56 -13.02
N GLY A 682 -32.72 -18.96 -12.01
CA GLY A 682 -33.64 -19.65 -11.12
C GLY A 682 -34.96 -19.87 -11.85
N VAL A 683 -35.15 -21.07 -12.42
CA VAL A 683 -36.39 -21.70 -12.89
C VAL A 683 -37.60 -20.77 -13.04
N ASP A 684 -38.03 -20.51 -14.28
CA ASP A 684 -39.37 -20.00 -14.55
C ASP A 684 -40.41 -20.83 -13.77
N GLU A 685 -41.22 -20.19 -12.92
CA GLU A 685 -42.48 -20.79 -12.49
C GLU A 685 -43.31 -21.04 -13.76
N LEU A 686 -43.32 -22.28 -14.24
CA LEU A 686 -44.39 -22.77 -15.09
C LEU A 686 -45.67 -22.79 -14.24
N ILE A 687 -46.27 -21.63 -14.03
CA ILE A 687 -47.72 -21.55 -13.78
C ILE A 687 -48.38 -21.91 -15.12
N ASP A 688 -48.40 -23.20 -15.44
CA ASP A 688 -49.48 -23.69 -16.27
C ASP A 688 -50.75 -23.55 -15.42
N ASN A 689 -51.59 -22.58 -15.77
CA ASN A 689 -52.83 -22.19 -15.09
C ASN A 689 -53.89 -23.32 -15.01
N GLN A 690 -53.50 -24.59 -15.17
CA GLN A 690 -54.37 -25.77 -15.16
C GLN A 690 -54.09 -26.76 -14.01
N ILE A 691 -53.06 -26.54 -13.18
CA ILE A 691 -52.67 -27.46 -12.11
C ILE A 691 -52.76 -26.76 -10.75
N ASP A 692 -53.88 -26.96 -10.03
CA ASP A 692 -54.13 -26.38 -8.70
C ASP A 692 -53.39 -27.17 -7.60
N ILE A 693 -52.15 -26.78 -7.30
CA ILE A 693 -51.31 -27.39 -6.27
C ILE A 693 -51.53 -26.68 -4.93
N LEU A 694 -52.19 -27.35 -3.99
CA LEU A 694 -52.42 -26.84 -2.65
C LEU A 694 -51.40 -27.44 -1.67
N VAL A 695 -50.64 -26.58 -0.99
CA VAL A 695 -49.64 -26.95 0.02
C VAL A 695 -50.04 -26.32 1.35
N PHE A 696 -50.33 -27.13 2.36
CA PHE A 696 -50.86 -26.64 3.64
C PHE A 696 -50.66 -27.63 4.80
N PRO A 697 -50.60 -27.16 6.06
CA PRO A 697 -50.30 -25.78 6.41
C PRO A 697 -48.87 -25.42 5.99
N ASN A 698 -48.60 -24.16 5.68
CA ASN A 698 -47.25 -23.65 5.49
C ASN A 698 -47.17 -22.28 6.18
N PRO A 699 -46.51 -22.16 7.34
CA PRO A 699 -45.63 -23.15 7.98
C PRO A 699 -46.35 -24.40 8.52
N PHE A 700 -45.63 -25.51 8.67
CA PHE A 700 -46.09 -26.74 9.31
C PHE A 700 -45.19 -27.13 10.50
N SER A 701 -45.74 -27.85 11.47
CA SER A 701 -45.01 -28.32 12.67
C SER A 701 -44.95 -29.83 12.81
N GLU A 702 -46.04 -30.53 12.50
CA GLU A 702 -46.08 -32.00 12.54
C GLU A 702 -46.18 -32.60 11.12
N GLU A 703 -47.10 -32.08 10.31
CA GLU A 703 -47.44 -32.66 9.00
C GLU A 703 -47.64 -31.57 7.94
N LEU A 704 -47.01 -31.74 6.77
CA LEU A 704 -47.25 -30.95 5.57
C LEU A 704 -48.09 -31.76 4.59
N TRP A 705 -49.21 -31.19 4.15
CA TRP A 705 -50.09 -31.80 3.16
C TRP A 705 -49.94 -31.13 1.80
N VAL A 706 -49.88 -31.94 0.76
CA VAL A 706 -49.72 -31.52 -0.64
C VAL A 706 -50.81 -32.19 -1.46
N ARG A 707 -51.75 -31.40 -2.00
CA ARG A 707 -52.66 -31.88 -3.04
C ARG A 707 -51.92 -31.86 -4.36
N TRP A 708 -51.76 -33.04 -4.96
CA TRP A 708 -51.03 -33.21 -6.20
C TRP A 708 -51.94 -33.85 -7.27
N PRO A 709 -52.08 -33.25 -8.46
CA PRO A 709 -53.13 -33.64 -9.39
C PRO A 709 -52.73 -34.64 -10.49
N THR A 710 -51.47 -35.09 -10.55
CA THR A 710 -51.00 -35.98 -11.64
C THR A 710 -49.94 -36.98 -11.17
N ALA A 711 -49.50 -37.89 -12.03
CA ALA A 711 -48.37 -38.77 -11.73
C ALA A 711 -47.05 -37.97 -11.74
N GLY A 712 -46.13 -38.26 -10.81
CA GLY A 712 -44.87 -37.52 -10.71
C GLY A 712 -44.04 -37.98 -9.52
N THR A 713 -42.96 -37.28 -9.19
CA THR A 713 -42.20 -37.47 -7.94
C THR A 713 -42.28 -36.21 -7.11
N LEU A 714 -42.64 -36.31 -5.82
CA LEU A 714 -42.61 -35.22 -4.85
C LEU A 714 -41.52 -35.46 -3.82
N GLN A 715 -40.72 -34.43 -3.55
CA GLN A 715 -39.62 -34.48 -2.58
C GLN A 715 -39.57 -33.22 -1.75
N LEU A 716 -39.14 -33.37 -0.49
CA LEU A 716 -38.76 -32.24 0.35
C LEU A 716 -37.24 -32.17 0.41
N VAL A 717 -36.66 -31.03 0.04
CA VAL A 717 -35.20 -30.81 0.05
C VAL A 717 -34.83 -29.65 0.97
N ASP A 718 -33.65 -29.73 1.57
CA ASP A 718 -33.08 -28.61 2.32
C ASP A 718 -32.51 -27.52 1.39
N VAL A 719 -32.01 -26.42 1.98
CA VAL A 719 -31.42 -25.29 1.21
C VAL A 719 -30.20 -25.67 0.39
N TRP A 720 -29.57 -26.82 0.70
CA TRP A 720 -28.42 -27.37 -0.02
C TRP A 720 -28.83 -28.38 -1.09
N GLY A 721 -30.13 -28.55 -1.33
CA GLY A 721 -30.68 -29.47 -2.34
C GLY A 721 -30.68 -30.94 -1.92
N ARG A 722 -30.39 -31.26 -0.65
CA ARG A 722 -30.41 -32.65 -0.16
C ARG A 722 -31.85 -33.06 0.13
N VAL A 723 -32.25 -34.25 -0.31
CA VAL A 723 -33.58 -34.81 -0.01
C VAL A 723 -33.66 -35.18 1.47
N VAL A 724 -34.54 -34.51 2.20
CA VAL A 724 -34.74 -34.68 3.65
C VAL A 724 -36.12 -35.27 4.00
N GLY A 725 -37.06 -35.30 3.05
CA GLY A 725 -38.38 -35.90 3.22
C GLY A 725 -38.87 -36.63 1.97
N GLY A 726 -39.47 -37.81 2.19
CA GLY A 726 -39.85 -38.87 1.24
C GLY A 726 -40.01 -38.52 -0.24
N GLY A 727 -39.37 -39.31 -1.11
CA GLY A 727 -39.63 -39.31 -2.55
C GLY A 727 -40.90 -40.09 -2.90
N PHE A 728 -42.06 -39.46 -2.74
CA PHE A 728 -43.33 -40.07 -3.13
C PHE A 728 -43.43 -40.10 -4.65
N GLN A 729 -43.87 -41.21 -5.21
CA GLN A 729 -44.24 -41.30 -6.63
C GLN A 729 -45.75 -41.48 -6.78
N PRO A 730 -46.55 -40.40 -6.66
CA PRO A 730 -47.97 -40.45 -6.99
C PRO A 730 -48.20 -41.09 -8.35
N ALA A 731 -49.08 -42.07 -8.43
CA ALA A 731 -49.52 -42.65 -9.70
C ALA A 731 -50.75 -41.93 -10.30
N SER A 732 -51.42 -41.08 -9.51
CA SER A 732 -52.63 -40.32 -9.87
C SER A 732 -52.86 -39.15 -8.90
N GLU A 733 -53.87 -38.31 -9.18
CA GLU A 733 -54.31 -37.25 -8.26
C GLU A 733 -54.54 -37.78 -6.83
N GLY A 734 -54.08 -37.03 -5.82
CA GLY A 734 -54.26 -37.39 -4.42
C GLY A 734 -53.72 -36.33 -3.45
N LEU A 735 -53.98 -36.56 -2.16
CA LEU A 735 -53.43 -35.76 -1.06
C LEU A 735 -52.29 -36.53 -0.40
N TRP A 736 -51.10 -35.93 -0.40
CA TRP A 736 -49.86 -36.55 0.07
C TRP A 736 -49.36 -35.84 1.32
N ARG A 737 -48.69 -36.59 2.20
CA ARG A 737 -48.26 -36.09 3.49
C ARG A 737 -46.77 -36.30 3.71
N PHE A 738 -46.10 -35.25 4.15
CA PHE A 738 -44.75 -35.29 4.69
C PHE A 738 -44.80 -35.12 6.21
N SER A 739 -44.06 -35.95 6.94
CA SER A 739 -43.85 -35.77 8.39
C SER A 739 -42.70 -34.80 8.62
N ALA A 740 -42.83 -33.96 9.66
CA ALA A 740 -41.76 -33.14 10.17
C ALA A 740 -40.74 -33.93 11.04
N ASP A 741 -41.02 -35.21 11.33
CA ASP A 741 -40.16 -36.05 12.17
C ASP A 741 -38.70 -36.07 11.68
N GLY A 742 -37.79 -35.54 12.50
CA GLY A 742 -36.35 -35.49 12.23
C GLY A 742 -35.89 -34.29 11.39
N LEU A 743 -36.80 -33.39 10.99
CA LEU A 743 -36.44 -32.11 10.41
C LEU A 743 -36.14 -31.09 11.51
N VAL A 744 -35.17 -30.22 11.26
CA VAL A 744 -34.90 -29.05 12.13
C VAL A 744 -35.77 -27.87 11.68
N ASP A 745 -36.10 -26.96 12.59
CA ASP A 745 -36.78 -25.71 12.25
C ASP A 745 -36.00 -24.96 11.16
N GLY A 746 -36.68 -24.53 10.10
CA GLY A 746 -35.99 -23.89 8.98
C GLY A 746 -36.76 -23.84 7.67
N VAL A 747 -36.06 -23.39 6.64
CA VAL A 747 -36.56 -23.25 5.27
C VAL A 747 -36.23 -24.49 4.47
N TYR A 748 -37.24 -25.03 3.80
CA TYR A 748 -37.13 -26.18 2.91
C TYR A 748 -37.83 -25.88 1.58
N PHE A 749 -37.58 -26.73 0.59
CA PHE A 749 -38.25 -26.65 -0.70
C PHE A 749 -39.01 -27.94 -0.98
N LEU A 750 -40.30 -27.81 -1.29
CA LEU A 750 -41.06 -28.87 -1.93
C LEU A 750 -40.76 -28.82 -3.43
N VAL A 751 -40.23 -29.91 -3.97
CA VAL A 751 -39.85 -30.05 -5.38
C VAL A 751 -40.67 -31.16 -6.01
N ALA A 752 -41.22 -30.91 -7.19
CA ALA A 752 -41.90 -31.92 -7.99
C ALA A 752 -41.16 -32.18 -9.31
N HIS A 753 -41.05 -33.45 -9.66
CA HIS A 753 -40.46 -33.92 -10.91
C HIS A 753 -41.47 -34.66 -11.78
N LEU A 754 -41.42 -34.41 -13.09
CA LEU A 754 -42.06 -35.24 -14.12
C LEU A 754 -40.98 -35.73 -15.07
N GLU A 755 -40.85 -37.04 -15.25
CA GLU A 755 -39.91 -37.67 -16.20
C GLU A 755 -38.46 -37.12 -16.17
N LYS A 756 -38.00 -36.66 -14.98
CA LYS A 756 -36.68 -36.08 -14.60
C LYS A 756 -36.54 -34.56 -14.64
N GLU A 757 -37.51 -33.82 -15.13
CA GLU A 757 -37.48 -32.34 -15.08
C GLU A 757 -38.17 -31.82 -13.82
N ILE A 758 -37.60 -30.77 -13.21
CA ILE A 758 -38.26 -30.05 -12.11
C ILE A 758 -39.34 -29.18 -12.73
N ILE A 759 -40.59 -29.48 -12.38
CA ILE A 759 -41.76 -28.76 -12.91
C ILE A 759 -42.41 -27.85 -11.87
N PHE A 760 -42.00 -27.96 -10.60
CA PHE A 760 -42.53 -27.14 -9.51
C PHE A 760 -41.53 -27.07 -8.35
N ARG A 761 -41.34 -25.88 -7.79
CA ARG A 761 -40.58 -25.66 -6.56
C ARG A 761 -41.30 -24.64 -5.68
N LYS A 762 -41.59 -24.99 -4.43
CA LYS A 762 -42.23 -24.08 -3.47
C LYS A 762 -41.51 -24.07 -2.13
N VAL A 763 -41.29 -22.88 -1.60
CA VAL A 763 -40.71 -22.68 -0.26
C VAL A 763 -41.72 -23.14 0.80
N VAL A 764 -41.26 -23.97 1.73
CA VAL A 764 -42.03 -24.41 2.90
C VAL A 764 -41.23 -24.24 4.17
N PHE A 765 -41.91 -23.92 5.27
CA PHE A 765 -41.29 -23.60 6.55
C PHE A 765 -41.69 -24.64 7.61
N VAL A 766 -40.69 -25.23 8.28
CA VAL A 766 -40.88 -26.09 9.47
C VAL A 766 -40.76 -25.21 10.73
N ARG A 767 -41.72 -25.32 11.65
CA ARG A 767 -41.77 -24.60 12.93
C ARG A 767 -42.09 -25.56 14.09
N PRO A 768 -41.81 -25.20 15.36
CA PRO A 768 -42.11 -26.06 16.51
C PRO A 768 -43.60 -26.31 16.74
#